data_AF-A0A812MRM9-F1
#
_entry.id   AF-A0A812MRM9-F1
#
_cell.length_a   1.000
_cell.length_b   1.000
_cell.length_c   1.000
_cell.angle_alpha   90.00
_cell.angle_beta   90.00
_cell.angle_gamma   90.00
#
_symmetry.space_group_name_H-M   'P 1'
#
loop_
_entity.id
_entity.type
_entity.pdbx_description
1 polymer ?
#
loop_
_entity_poly.entity_id
_entity_poly.type
_entity_poly.pdbx_seq_one_letter_code
_entity_poly.pdbx_strand_id
1 'polypeptide(L)'
;MAGAVGHFLHGVASGDPLADAIVLWTRFTPRPSSEKASHNVRWLLWVLEGPERRERTGEAAAAEEFDFTVKVDVSGLQPGTRYAYRFECGQAKSPQGEFRLPLPATEPMATLSYAVFSCANRGFGNFRAYAAAVERSRELSAPLDFWLHLGDYIYEYGDTRYPEPSETVVPGLQPREELVNLQQYRQRHAHYRLDPELQRLSASAPMISIWDDHEVANDDFKDGAENHHSETQGAFEARKLAALRAYHEWLPTRVDFDLANFSAASWMRWRRFDFGSLATLLMLETRLLARTSQAARTESVRAEIAAVLNGAWALSPSAWPGGRIEKKMRKVQSAVEAERLDPRKRMLGDTQLAWIAAQAKAEGRPGKWLLIGQPQVVQELMSPNFQDLPSGGTDWAEIVRNLTKRGALYRNYTESGEGEADFVSSELRNAFLVDLAAGRFRIQLNFDSWTGYVAERQGLLQSLRGPSPAIIYGGDSHNAWTGLLRGGDGKRVAVEFDGMSVTSPGLESQRPFLPPQLEAAAWKAANPDLAWADTSRRGFMLVQLGLDNHRLEYMAVDVSTPSRGTREGASCLAGFDVGRDLQLSPTSCRTASWSAALHASLAAGASGSVEPSMPFSRLLSWVPLALLALLTALLGFLLGRRSSSSCSSRSSSRLFGSGLRAGGYKRPSEEAEADGLQAPPMGCSRRDGI
;
A
#
# COMPACT_ATOMS: atom_id res chain seq x y z
N MET A 1 29.42 19.30 -13.56
CA MET A 1 29.34 19.70 -12.13
C MET A 1 30.61 19.28 -11.39
N ALA A 2 31.71 20.00 -11.62
CA ALA A 2 32.93 19.87 -10.85
C ALA A 2 32.83 20.83 -9.65
N GLY A 3 32.86 20.31 -8.40
CA GLY A 3 32.81 21.13 -7.17
C GLY A 3 31.86 20.65 -6.06
N ALA A 4 30.83 19.84 -6.36
CA ALA A 4 29.92 19.32 -5.33
C ALA A 4 30.55 18.14 -4.57
N VAL A 5 30.55 18.19 -3.23
CA VAL A 5 31.10 17.15 -2.34
C VAL A 5 30.19 15.91 -2.19
N GLY A 6 29.00 15.94 -2.80
CA GLY A 6 27.98 14.86 -2.75
C GLY A 6 26.65 15.31 -3.38
N HIS A 7 25.59 14.52 -3.16
CA HIS A 7 24.26 14.69 -3.76
C HIS A 7 23.13 14.27 -2.81
N PHE A 8 21.90 14.75 -3.01
CA PHE A 8 20.70 14.31 -2.27
C PHE A 8 19.90 13.32 -3.13
N LEU A 9 20.33 12.06 -3.16
CA LEU A 9 19.76 11.04 -4.06
C LEU A 9 18.39 10.51 -3.61
N HIS A 10 18.08 10.60 -2.32
CA HIS A 10 16.91 9.94 -1.69
C HIS A 10 15.75 10.92 -1.43
N GLY A 11 15.78 12.08 -2.09
CA GLY A 11 14.79 13.14 -1.93
C GLY A 11 14.79 13.78 -0.54
N VAL A 12 13.64 14.34 -0.17
CA VAL A 12 13.37 14.96 1.12
C VAL A 12 12.06 14.41 1.68
N ALA A 13 11.87 14.53 2.99
CA ALA A 13 10.59 14.23 3.62
C ALA A 13 10.33 15.15 4.80
N SER A 14 9.07 15.32 5.15
CA SER A 14 8.64 15.90 6.41
C SER A 14 7.72 14.92 7.13
N GLY A 15 7.62 15.01 8.45
CA GLY A 15 6.80 14.07 9.21
C GLY A 15 6.57 14.49 10.65
N ASP A 16 5.70 13.71 11.30
CA ASP A 16 5.24 13.91 12.67
C ASP A 16 4.82 15.38 12.97
N PRO A 17 3.90 15.94 12.18
CA PRO A 17 3.50 17.33 12.34
C PRO A 17 2.82 17.57 13.68
N LEU A 18 3.26 18.61 14.39
CA LEU A 18 2.59 19.22 15.54
C LEU A 18 2.10 20.61 15.14
N ALA A 19 1.29 21.26 15.99
CA ALA A 19 0.74 22.58 15.67
C ALA A 19 1.83 23.63 15.39
N ASP A 20 2.98 23.53 16.05
CA ASP A 20 4.09 24.49 15.96
C ASP A 20 5.43 23.83 15.63
N ALA A 21 5.46 22.54 15.29
CA ALA A 21 6.70 21.81 15.03
C ALA A 21 6.56 20.74 13.94
N ILE A 22 7.68 20.43 13.28
CA ILE A 22 7.75 19.43 12.21
C ILE A 22 9.13 18.76 12.21
N VAL A 23 9.18 17.48 11.86
CA VAL A 23 10.45 16.82 11.52
C VAL A 23 10.74 17.03 10.04
N LEU A 24 11.90 17.58 9.69
CA LEU A 24 12.41 17.60 8.33
C LEU A 24 13.50 16.54 8.19
N TRP A 25 13.50 15.82 7.07
CA TRP A 25 14.38 14.71 6.80
C TRP A 25 14.99 14.78 5.39
N THR A 26 16.24 14.37 5.28
CA THR A 26 16.91 14.05 4.01
C THR A 26 18.05 13.06 4.26
N ARG A 27 18.65 12.51 3.20
CA ARG A 27 19.98 11.89 3.27
C ARG A 27 20.95 12.58 2.33
N PHE A 28 22.09 13.00 2.84
CA PHE A 28 23.20 13.44 2.00
C PHE A 28 24.01 12.22 1.56
N THR A 29 24.30 12.09 0.27
CA THR A 29 25.15 11.03 -0.29
C THR A 29 26.51 11.64 -0.64
N PRO A 30 27.54 11.47 0.21
CA PRO A 30 28.89 11.94 -0.10
C PRO A 30 29.41 11.29 -1.38
N ARG A 31 30.32 11.98 -2.09
CA ARG A 31 31.07 11.33 -3.18
C ARG A 31 31.98 10.25 -2.61
N PRO A 32 32.24 9.16 -3.37
CA PRO A 32 33.18 8.12 -2.94
C PRO A 32 34.59 8.64 -2.60
N SER A 33 35.01 9.77 -3.18
CA SER A 33 36.29 10.42 -2.91
C SER A 33 36.31 11.28 -1.64
N SER A 34 35.19 11.40 -0.92
CA SER A 34 35.11 12.15 0.34
C SER A 34 35.49 11.24 1.50
N GLU A 35 36.57 11.57 2.21
CA GLU A 35 37.02 10.84 3.41
C GLU A 35 36.37 11.38 4.71
N LYS A 36 35.45 12.34 4.61
CA LYS A 36 34.82 12.95 5.79
C LYS A 36 33.73 12.04 6.35
N ALA A 37 33.88 11.65 7.62
CA ALA A 37 32.85 10.93 8.39
C ALA A 37 31.61 11.78 8.72
N SER A 38 31.65 13.10 8.48
CA SER A 38 30.51 13.99 8.72
C SER A 38 30.52 15.22 7.79
N HIS A 39 29.34 15.63 7.36
CA HIS A 39 29.11 16.79 6.51
C HIS A 39 28.09 17.73 7.14
N ASN A 40 28.39 19.03 7.15
CA ASN A 40 27.45 20.03 7.64
C ASN A 40 26.39 20.36 6.58
N VAL A 41 25.12 20.12 6.90
CA VAL A 41 23.97 20.35 6.01
C VAL A 41 23.16 21.51 6.55
N ARG A 42 23.05 22.58 5.76
CA ARG A 42 22.16 23.69 6.04
C ARG A 42 20.74 23.33 5.62
N TRP A 43 19.77 23.52 6.50
CA TRP A 43 18.35 23.46 6.16
C TRP A 43 17.77 24.87 6.09
N LEU A 44 16.82 25.06 5.17
CA LEU A 44 16.11 26.31 4.96
C LEU A 44 14.62 26.00 4.90
N LEU A 45 13.79 26.80 5.57
CA LEU A 45 12.34 26.74 5.51
C LEU A 45 11.76 28.15 5.35
N TRP A 46 10.69 28.30 4.58
CA TRP A 46 9.98 29.58 4.43
C TRP A 46 8.48 29.39 4.24
N VAL A 47 7.72 30.41 4.60
CA VAL A 47 6.27 30.45 4.38
C VAL A 47 5.98 30.51 2.87
N LEU A 48 5.09 29.64 2.39
CA LEU A 48 4.69 29.58 0.97
C LEU A 48 3.67 30.66 0.58
N GLU A 49 2.82 31.06 1.52
CA GLU A 49 1.70 31.98 1.29
C GLU A 49 1.80 33.18 2.25
N GLY A 50 1.94 34.39 1.72
CA GLY A 50 2.03 35.62 2.51
C GLY A 50 2.80 36.74 1.81
N PRO A 51 2.71 37.99 2.31
CA PRO A 51 3.33 39.15 1.66
C PRO A 51 4.86 39.17 1.75
N GLU A 52 5.46 38.40 2.69
CA GLU A 52 6.90 38.34 2.90
C GLU A 52 7.39 36.90 3.04
N ARG A 53 8.51 36.58 2.37
CA ARG A 53 9.19 35.29 2.51
C ARG A 53 9.97 35.26 3.83
N ARG A 54 9.29 34.95 4.93
CA ARG A 54 9.94 34.70 6.23
C ARG A 54 10.69 33.37 6.16
N GLU A 55 12.01 33.45 6.10
CA GLU A 55 12.90 32.28 6.07
C GLU A 55 13.46 31.99 7.47
N ARG A 56 13.51 30.72 7.86
CA ARG A 56 14.34 30.23 8.96
C ARG A 56 15.35 29.23 8.41
N THR A 57 16.53 29.23 9.02
CA THR A 57 17.60 28.32 8.63
C THR A 57 18.31 27.78 9.86
N GLY A 58 18.97 26.65 9.70
CA GLY A 58 19.91 26.12 10.67
C GLY A 58 20.80 25.08 10.01
N GLU A 59 21.57 24.38 10.84
CA GLU A 59 22.56 23.41 10.39
C GLU A 59 22.38 22.10 11.15
N ALA A 60 22.70 21.00 10.49
CA ALA A 60 22.70 19.66 11.08
C ALA A 60 23.77 18.79 10.42
N ALA A 61 24.35 17.88 11.19
CA ALA A 61 25.37 16.97 10.70
C ALA A 61 24.72 15.78 9.96
N ALA A 62 25.14 15.55 8.71
CA ALA A 62 25.01 14.26 8.06
C ALA A 62 26.24 13.43 8.44
N ALA A 63 26.11 12.57 9.45
CA ALA A 63 27.20 11.74 9.97
C ALA A 63 27.10 10.30 9.49
N GLU A 64 28.26 9.67 9.21
CA GLU A 64 28.37 8.27 8.78
C GLU A 64 27.72 7.30 9.78
N GLU A 65 27.81 7.59 11.08
CA GLU A 65 27.18 6.82 12.15
C GLU A 65 25.66 6.68 11.98
N PHE A 66 24.99 7.64 11.36
CA PHE A 66 23.56 7.63 11.05
C PHE A 66 23.29 7.53 9.54
N ASP A 67 24.24 6.91 8.82
CA ASP A 67 24.18 6.70 7.37
C ASP A 67 23.95 8.00 6.59
N PHE A 68 24.54 9.10 7.07
CA PHE A 68 24.43 10.44 6.51
C PHE A 68 22.98 10.96 6.35
N THR A 69 22.04 10.35 7.08
CA THR A 69 20.69 10.91 7.24
C THR A 69 20.77 12.18 8.07
N VAL A 70 19.89 13.13 7.76
CA VAL A 70 19.74 14.39 8.46
C VAL A 70 18.29 14.46 8.89
N LYS A 71 18.08 14.62 10.20
CA LYS A 71 16.76 14.79 10.79
C LYS A 71 16.79 15.99 11.73
N VAL A 72 15.89 16.95 11.49
CA VAL A 72 15.79 18.15 12.32
C VAL A 72 14.36 18.35 12.79
N ASP A 73 14.21 18.54 14.10
CA ASP A 73 12.95 18.92 14.73
C ASP A 73 12.86 20.45 14.80
N VAL A 74 12.07 21.04 13.91
CA VAL A 74 11.94 22.50 13.82
C VAL A 74 10.68 22.92 14.56
N SER A 75 10.84 23.58 15.72
CA SER A 75 9.75 24.07 16.57
C SER A 75 9.56 25.59 16.51
N GLY A 76 8.48 26.11 17.10
CA GLY A 76 8.15 27.55 17.12
C GLY A 76 7.67 28.08 15.77
N LEU A 77 7.03 27.22 14.96
CA LEU A 77 6.41 27.57 13.69
C LEU A 77 4.96 28.04 13.89
N GLN A 78 4.41 28.72 12.90
CA GLN A 78 3.03 29.22 12.96
C GLN A 78 2.05 28.08 12.60
N PRO A 79 1.06 27.78 13.47
CA PRO A 79 0.06 26.77 13.16
C PRO A 79 -0.75 27.07 11.90
N GLY A 80 -1.32 26.03 11.28
CA GLY A 80 -2.14 26.16 10.07
C GLY A 80 -1.42 26.63 8.80
N THR A 81 -0.13 26.94 8.90
CA THR A 81 0.66 27.63 7.87
C THR A 81 1.30 26.64 6.91
N ARG A 82 1.32 27.00 5.61
CA ARG A 82 2.03 26.26 4.57
C ARG A 82 3.48 26.72 4.46
N TYR A 83 4.39 25.76 4.51
CA TYR A 83 5.83 25.98 4.41
C TYR A 83 6.41 25.19 3.25
N ALA A 84 7.48 25.72 2.67
CA ALA A 84 8.41 24.98 1.83
C ALA A 84 9.77 24.92 2.51
N TYR A 85 10.53 23.87 2.20
CA TYR A 85 11.86 23.65 2.77
C TYR A 85 12.81 23.00 1.77
N ARG A 86 14.12 23.15 2.02
CA ARG A 86 15.20 22.50 1.28
C ARG A 86 16.45 22.31 2.15
N PHE A 87 17.35 21.45 1.70
CA PHE A 87 18.66 21.23 2.29
C PHE A 87 19.78 21.59 1.32
N GLU A 88 20.90 22.07 1.86
CA GLU A 88 22.09 22.44 1.12
C GLU A 88 23.35 21.93 1.81
N CYS A 89 24.28 21.37 1.03
CA CYS A 89 25.60 20.96 1.52
C CYS A 89 26.66 21.38 0.50
N GLY A 90 27.41 22.44 0.81
CA GLY A 90 28.26 23.11 -0.17
C GLY A 90 27.43 23.61 -1.36
N GLN A 91 27.72 23.12 -2.57
CA GLN A 91 26.96 23.46 -3.78
C GLN A 91 25.78 22.52 -4.07
N ALA A 92 25.66 21.39 -3.36
CA ALA A 92 24.56 20.46 -3.55
C ALA A 92 23.28 21.02 -2.92
N LYS A 93 22.16 20.91 -3.65
CA LYS A 93 20.83 21.30 -3.17
C LYS A 93 19.88 20.12 -3.29
N SER A 94 19.06 19.88 -2.28
CA SER A 94 17.99 18.89 -2.35
C SER A 94 16.85 19.39 -3.24
N PRO A 95 15.93 18.51 -3.66
CA PRO A 95 14.59 18.92 -4.06
C PRO A 95 13.92 19.77 -2.97
N GLN A 96 12.95 20.60 -3.36
CA GLN A 96 12.09 21.31 -2.44
C GLN A 96 10.99 20.38 -1.94
N GLY A 97 10.74 20.39 -0.63
CA GLY A 97 9.55 19.79 -0.05
C GLY A 97 8.58 20.86 0.47
N GLU A 98 7.34 20.47 0.70
CA GLU A 98 6.27 21.32 1.24
C GLU A 98 5.51 20.59 2.35
N PHE A 99 4.91 21.35 3.25
CA PHE A 99 3.99 20.84 4.26
C PHE A 99 3.03 21.93 4.75
N ARG A 100 1.96 21.51 5.40
CA ARG A 100 1.08 22.37 6.19
C ARG A 100 1.10 21.91 7.64
N LEU A 101 1.24 22.84 8.59
CA LEU A 101 1.09 22.50 10.00
C LEU A 101 -0.39 22.37 10.39
N PRO A 102 -0.74 21.44 11.27
CA PRO A 102 -2.08 21.38 11.85
C PRO A 102 -2.38 22.64 12.65
N LEU A 103 -3.67 22.86 12.90
CA LEU A 103 -4.13 23.84 13.89
C LEU A 103 -4.08 23.24 15.30
N PRO A 104 -3.88 24.03 16.37
CA PRO A 104 -3.96 23.56 17.74
C PRO A 104 -5.34 22.97 18.04
N ALA A 105 -5.42 21.98 18.94
CA ALA A 105 -6.67 21.25 19.24
C ALA A 105 -7.86 22.14 19.67
N THR A 106 -7.60 23.37 20.10
CA THR A 106 -8.59 24.37 20.51
C THR A 106 -9.12 25.23 19.37
N GLU A 107 -8.49 25.20 18.19
CA GLU A 107 -8.83 26.06 17.06
C GLU A 107 -9.71 25.33 16.04
N PRO A 108 -10.68 26.02 15.42
CA PRO A 108 -11.61 25.41 14.49
C PRO A 108 -10.92 24.98 13.19
N MET A 109 -11.13 23.72 12.80
CA MET A 109 -10.71 23.18 11.51
C MET A 109 -11.92 22.61 10.78
N ALA A 110 -12.16 23.06 9.55
CA ALA A 110 -13.37 22.67 8.81
C ALA A 110 -13.20 21.36 8.04
N THR A 111 -12.02 21.16 7.44
CA THR A 111 -11.73 20.00 6.59
C THR A 111 -10.30 19.54 6.76
N LEU A 112 -10.06 18.26 6.47
CA LEU A 112 -8.75 17.61 6.45
C LEU A 112 -8.69 16.65 5.25
N SER A 113 -7.61 16.68 4.48
CA SER A 113 -7.39 15.81 3.31
C SER A 113 -6.14 14.96 3.52
N TYR A 114 -6.23 13.64 3.39
CA TYR A 114 -5.08 12.75 3.58
C TYR A 114 -5.21 11.45 2.79
N ALA A 115 -4.07 10.80 2.56
CA ALA A 115 -4.00 9.49 1.92
C ALA A 115 -3.47 8.44 2.91
N VAL A 116 -3.87 7.18 2.74
CA VAL A 116 -3.47 6.06 3.61
C VAL A 116 -2.91 4.94 2.75
N PHE A 117 -1.77 4.39 3.16
CA PHE A 117 -1.01 3.36 2.47
C PHE A 117 -0.50 2.29 3.44
N SER A 118 -0.19 1.11 2.91
CA SER A 118 0.58 0.04 3.56
C SER A 118 1.18 -0.88 2.50
N CYS A 119 2.08 -1.77 2.90
CA CYS A 119 2.48 -2.95 2.10
C CYS A 119 3.07 -2.57 0.74
N ALA A 120 4.27 -2.00 0.78
CA ALA A 120 4.97 -1.45 -0.38
C ALA A 120 6.13 -2.34 -0.84
N ASN A 121 5.93 -3.66 -0.97
CA ASN A 121 7.00 -4.54 -1.41
C ASN A 121 7.45 -4.15 -2.83
N ARG A 122 8.68 -3.63 -2.94
CA ARG A 122 9.20 -3.10 -4.19
C ARG A 122 9.33 -4.15 -5.28
N GLY A 123 9.59 -5.41 -4.93
CA GLY A 123 9.78 -6.46 -5.94
C GLY A 123 8.49 -6.77 -6.72
N PHE A 124 7.33 -6.62 -6.10
CA PHE A 124 6.03 -6.92 -6.70
C PHE A 124 5.47 -5.80 -7.60
N GLY A 125 6.04 -4.60 -7.60
CA GLY A 125 5.51 -3.55 -8.47
C GLY A 125 6.14 -2.18 -8.37
N ASN A 126 5.75 -1.32 -9.31
CA ASN A 126 6.12 0.09 -9.34
C ASN A 126 5.25 0.88 -8.34
N PHE A 127 5.83 1.85 -7.64
CA PHE A 127 5.16 2.64 -6.59
C PHE A 127 4.21 3.74 -7.09
N ARG A 128 3.43 3.44 -8.14
CA ARG A 128 2.52 4.39 -8.80
C ARG A 128 1.43 4.94 -7.89
N ALA A 129 1.06 4.22 -6.84
CA ALA A 129 0.09 4.67 -5.85
C ALA A 129 0.51 6.01 -5.22
N TYR A 130 1.81 6.22 -4.98
CA TYR A 130 2.30 7.41 -4.30
C TYR A 130 2.14 8.70 -5.12
N ALA A 131 2.56 8.72 -6.40
CA ALA A 131 2.33 9.92 -7.21
C ALA A 131 0.84 10.12 -7.54
N ALA A 132 0.11 9.02 -7.76
CA ALA A 132 -1.31 9.10 -8.07
C ALA A 132 -2.12 9.75 -6.94
N ALA A 133 -1.74 9.56 -5.67
CA ALA A 133 -2.36 10.27 -4.56
C ALA A 133 -2.13 11.78 -4.59
N VAL A 134 -0.91 12.21 -4.93
CA VAL A 134 -0.58 13.64 -5.10
C VAL A 134 -1.39 14.24 -6.25
N GLU A 135 -1.44 13.56 -7.39
CA GLU A 135 -2.17 14.01 -8.57
C GLU A 135 -3.68 14.10 -8.29
N ARG A 136 -4.25 13.05 -7.69
CA ARG A 136 -5.66 12.98 -7.38
C ARG A 136 -6.11 14.02 -6.36
N SER A 137 -5.31 14.24 -5.30
CA SER A 137 -5.62 15.26 -4.29
C SER A 137 -5.65 16.68 -4.89
N ARG A 138 -4.75 16.96 -5.85
CA ARG A 138 -4.72 18.23 -6.59
C ARG A 138 -5.90 18.39 -7.55
N GLU A 139 -6.30 17.32 -8.25
CA GLU A 139 -7.50 17.34 -9.11
C GLU A 139 -8.77 17.69 -8.33
N LEU A 140 -8.84 17.26 -7.06
CA LEU A 140 -9.94 17.58 -6.14
C LEU A 140 -9.78 18.94 -5.46
N SER A 141 -8.76 19.73 -5.79
CA SER A 141 -8.41 21.01 -5.14
C SER A 141 -8.28 20.88 -3.61
N ALA A 142 -7.82 19.72 -3.16
CA ALA A 142 -7.70 19.35 -1.75
C ALA A 142 -6.33 18.69 -1.51
N PRO A 143 -5.22 19.46 -1.60
CA PRO A 143 -3.88 18.93 -1.38
C PRO A 143 -3.81 18.23 -0.02
N LEU A 144 -2.97 17.20 0.07
CA LEU A 144 -2.83 16.40 1.29
C LEU A 144 -2.27 17.27 2.42
N ASP A 145 -2.96 17.28 3.56
CA ASP A 145 -2.46 17.85 4.81
C ASP A 145 -1.43 16.91 5.46
N PHE A 146 -1.56 15.59 5.25
CA PHE A 146 -0.57 14.55 5.57
C PHE A 146 -0.87 13.26 4.79
N TRP A 147 -0.02 12.25 4.94
CA TRP A 147 -0.28 10.88 4.51
C TRP A 147 0.15 9.87 5.57
N LEU A 148 -0.61 8.77 5.66
CA LEU A 148 -0.36 7.68 6.59
C LEU A 148 0.33 6.51 5.89
N HIS A 149 1.31 5.91 6.57
CA HIS A 149 1.80 4.59 6.21
C HIS A 149 1.62 3.67 7.41
N LEU A 150 0.82 2.61 7.24
CA LEU A 150 0.38 1.76 8.36
C LEU A 150 1.31 0.57 8.63
N GLY A 151 2.38 0.44 7.87
CA GLY A 151 3.42 -0.58 8.04
C GLY A 151 3.77 -1.23 6.72
N ASP A 152 4.79 -2.08 6.73
CA ASP A 152 5.39 -2.70 5.53
C ASP A 152 5.88 -1.68 4.51
N TYR A 153 6.51 -0.62 5.00
CA TYR A 153 7.19 0.39 4.18
C TYR A 153 8.39 -0.22 3.46
N ILE A 154 9.05 -1.19 4.09
CA ILE A 154 10.03 -2.09 3.48
C ILE A 154 9.62 -3.55 3.73
N TYR A 155 10.25 -4.45 2.98
CA TYR A 155 10.26 -5.89 3.27
C TYR A 155 11.68 -6.33 3.56
N GLU A 156 11.87 -7.37 4.35
CA GLU A 156 13.15 -7.90 4.83
C GLU A 156 13.73 -9.02 3.95
N TYR A 157 12.93 -9.58 3.05
CA TYR A 157 13.34 -10.69 2.20
C TYR A 157 14.48 -10.34 1.23
N GLY A 158 15.22 -11.36 0.82
CA GLY A 158 16.12 -11.29 -0.34
C GLY A 158 15.39 -11.24 -1.69
N ASP A 159 16.14 -11.13 -2.79
CA ASP A 159 15.63 -10.89 -4.14
C ASP A 159 15.08 -12.13 -4.87
N THR A 160 14.98 -13.28 -4.19
CA THR A 160 14.55 -14.56 -4.78
C THR A 160 13.42 -15.27 -4.06
N ARG A 161 12.99 -14.75 -2.89
CA ARG A 161 12.00 -15.44 -2.04
C ARG A 161 10.62 -14.79 -2.09
N TYR A 162 10.55 -13.47 -1.93
CA TYR A 162 9.28 -12.75 -1.89
C TYR A 162 9.42 -11.32 -2.43
N PRO A 163 9.25 -11.13 -3.75
CA PRO A 163 8.73 -12.09 -4.73
C PRO A 163 9.71 -13.22 -5.09
N GLU A 164 9.17 -14.35 -5.54
CA GLU A 164 9.93 -15.30 -6.35
C GLU A 164 10.26 -14.70 -7.73
N PRO A 165 11.26 -15.22 -8.47
CA PRO A 165 11.62 -14.70 -9.79
C PRO A 165 10.46 -14.66 -10.80
N SER A 166 9.51 -15.59 -10.72
CA SER A 166 8.30 -15.65 -11.56
C SER A 166 7.28 -14.55 -11.24
N GLU A 167 7.31 -14.00 -10.03
CA GLU A 167 6.37 -12.97 -9.54
C GLU A 167 6.98 -11.57 -9.59
N THR A 168 8.27 -11.47 -9.89
CA THR A 168 9.04 -10.23 -9.81
C THR A 168 8.66 -9.28 -10.95
N VAL A 169 8.13 -8.12 -10.59
CA VAL A 169 7.85 -7.02 -11.53
C VAL A 169 9.04 -6.04 -11.60
N VAL A 170 9.64 -5.72 -10.45
CA VAL A 170 10.79 -4.81 -10.36
C VAL A 170 12.00 -5.60 -9.83
N PRO A 171 12.90 -6.08 -10.71
CA PRO A 171 14.05 -6.87 -10.30
C PRO A 171 15.15 -6.01 -9.67
N GLY A 172 16.09 -6.68 -9.01
CA GLY A 172 17.32 -6.04 -8.51
C GLY A 172 17.18 -5.40 -7.14
N LEU A 173 16.36 -5.99 -6.27
CA LEU A 173 16.24 -5.60 -4.85
C LEU A 173 17.62 -5.55 -4.17
N GLN A 174 17.87 -4.51 -3.36
CA GLN A 174 19.12 -4.33 -2.63
C GLN A 174 18.87 -4.18 -1.12
N PRO A 175 19.69 -4.84 -0.26
CA PRO A 175 20.63 -5.91 -0.62
C PRO A 175 19.87 -7.13 -1.17
N ARG A 176 20.59 -8.05 -1.82
CA ARG A 176 20.00 -9.23 -2.46
C ARG A 176 19.64 -10.31 -1.46
N GLU A 177 20.34 -10.34 -0.33
CA GLU A 177 20.08 -11.23 0.78
C GLU A 177 19.00 -10.71 1.76
N GLU A 178 18.58 -11.61 2.64
CA GLU A 178 17.74 -11.33 3.80
C GLU A 178 18.36 -10.27 4.72
N LEU A 179 17.55 -9.33 5.22
CA LEU A 179 18.00 -8.29 6.13
C LEU A 179 18.09 -8.82 7.55
N VAL A 180 19.28 -8.84 8.15
CA VAL A 180 19.50 -9.29 9.53
C VAL A 180 20.25 -8.27 10.39
N ASN A 181 21.01 -7.36 9.75
CA ASN A 181 21.81 -6.35 10.45
C ASN A 181 21.53 -4.92 9.97
N LEU A 182 22.01 -3.94 10.74
CA LEU A 182 21.72 -2.52 10.53
C LEU A 182 22.08 -2.02 9.12
N GLN A 183 23.22 -2.45 8.59
CA GLN A 183 23.67 -2.00 7.27
C GLN A 183 22.72 -2.49 6.17
N GLN A 184 22.20 -3.71 6.29
CA GLN A 184 21.24 -4.27 5.34
C GLN A 184 19.90 -3.53 5.40
N TYR A 185 19.37 -3.25 6.58
CA TYR A 185 18.13 -2.44 6.71
C TYR A 185 18.31 -1.03 6.13
N ARG A 186 19.44 -0.37 6.41
CA ARG A 186 19.77 0.93 5.79
C ARG A 186 19.81 0.87 4.27
N GLN A 187 20.46 -0.16 3.71
CA GLN A 187 20.51 -0.38 2.27
C GLN A 187 19.12 -0.60 1.67
N ARG A 188 18.23 -1.34 2.34
CA ARG A 188 16.85 -1.55 1.88
C ARG A 188 16.05 -0.25 1.88
N HIS A 189 16.09 0.52 2.97
CA HIS A 189 15.46 1.84 3.00
C HIS A 189 16.01 2.78 1.93
N ALA A 190 17.34 2.82 1.75
CA ALA A 190 17.98 3.57 0.67
C ALA A 190 17.42 3.16 -0.69
N HIS A 191 17.38 1.87 -0.95
CA HIS A 191 16.90 1.32 -2.21
C HIS A 191 15.46 1.73 -2.49
N TYR A 192 14.55 1.61 -1.52
CA TYR A 192 13.15 2.01 -1.68
C TYR A 192 13.01 3.51 -1.94
N ARG A 193 13.74 4.35 -1.18
CA ARG A 193 13.68 5.82 -1.33
C ARG A 193 14.34 6.36 -2.60
N LEU A 194 14.99 5.53 -3.42
CA LEU A 194 15.40 5.92 -4.78
C LEU A 194 14.22 6.05 -5.74
N ASP A 195 13.05 5.50 -5.39
CA ASP A 195 11.87 5.57 -6.23
C ASP A 195 11.34 7.01 -6.37
N PRO A 196 11.19 7.54 -7.61
CA PRO A 196 10.79 8.92 -7.83
C PRO A 196 9.33 9.21 -7.47
N GLU A 197 8.43 8.22 -7.48
CA GLU A 197 7.02 8.37 -7.12
C GLU A 197 6.90 8.53 -5.59
N LEU A 198 7.66 7.72 -4.84
CA LEU A 198 7.80 7.84 -3.39
C LEU A 198 8.43 9.18 -2.98
N GLN A 199 9.48 9.61 -3.68
CA GLN A 199 10.08 10.94 -3.43
C GLN A 199 9.09 12.07 -3.69
N ARG A 200 8.24 11.94 -4.72
CA ARG A 200 7.21 12.94 -5.02
C ARG A 200 6.18 13.06 -3.90
N LEU A 201 5.66 11.95 -3.38
CA LEU A 201 4.73 11.97 -2.24
C LEU A 201 5.41 12.53 -0.98
N SER A 202 6.62 12.06 -0.68
CA SER A 202 7.40 12.49 0.50
C SER A 202 7.68 14.00 0.52
N ALA A 203 7.87 14.60 -0.65
CA ALA A 203 8.07 16.04 -0.78
C ALA A 203 6.76 16.85 -0.75
N SER A 204 5.59 16.22 -0.85
CA SER A 204 4.31 16.92 -1.02
C SER A 204 3.56 17.23 0.27
N ALA A 205 3.72 16.40 1.30
CA ALA A 205 3.04 16.52 2.59
C ALA A 205 3.76 15.72 3.69
N PRO A 206 3.52 16.02 4.98
CA PRO A 206 4.05 15.25 6.09
C PRO A 206 3.61 13.79 6.09
N MET A 207 4.54 12.90 6.41
CA MET A 207 4.28 11.50 6.71
C MET A 207 3.96 11.31 8.20
N ILE A 208 2.97 10.47 8.50
CA ILE A 208 2.77 9.88 9.82
C ILE A 208 2.78 8.36 9.64
N SER A 209 3.78 7.67 10.19
CA SER A 209 4.01 6.25 9.91
C SER A 209 4.02 5.41 11.16
N ILE A 210 3.51 4.18 11.11
CA ILE A 210 3.82 3.12 12.08
C ILE A 210 4.40 1.93 11.31
N TRP A 211 5.24 1.12 11.95
CA TRP A 211 5.68 -0.16 11.40
C TRP A 211 4.60 -1.21 11.55
N ASP A 212 4.69 -2.23 10.70
CA ASP A 212 4.17 -3.56 10.94
C ASP A 212 5.34 -4.53 11.15
N ASP A 213 5.22 -5.79 10.71
CA ASP A 213 6.24 -6.81 10.90
C ASP A 213 7.38 -6.73 9.89
N HIS A 214 7.12 -6.43 8.62
CA HIS A 214 8.17 -6.45 7.59
C HIS A 214 9.22 -5.33 7.69
N GLU A 215 9.00 -4.35 8.57
CA GLU A 215 10.07 -3.47 9.02
C GLU A 215 11.19 -4.23 9.76
N VAL A 216 10.87 -5.36 10.41
CA VAL A 216 11.81 -6.25 11.10
C VAL A 216 11.85 -7.62 10.42
N ALA A 217 10.81 -8.44 10.58
CA ALA A 217 10.70 -9.78 10.01
C ALA A 217 9.23 -10.25 10.03
N ASN A 218 8.82 -10.96 8.99
CA ASN A 218 7.47 -11.50 8.82
C ASN A 218 6.90 -12.19 10.07
N ASP A 219 5.64 -11.90 10.38
CA ASP A 219 4.88 -12.34 11.55
C ASP A 219 5.65 -12.14 12.87
N ASP A 220 6.30 -10.99 13.04
CA ASP A 220 6.94 -10.68 14.32
C ASP A 220 5.94 -10.48 15.47
N PHE A 221 6.50 -10.63 16.66
CA PHE A 221 5.89 -10.36 17.94
C PHE A 221 6.99 -9.90 18.90
N LYS A 222 6.62 -9.58 20.14
CA LYS A 222 7.53 -8.97 21.13
C LYS A 222 8.93 -9.61 21.21
N ASP A 223 8.98 -10.94 21.22
CA ASP A 223 10.18 -11.72 21.53
C ASP A 223 10.65 -12.62 20.37
N GLY A 224 10.07 -12.52 19.17
CA GLY A 224 10.44 -13.35 18.02
C GLY A 224 9.68 -13.02 16.74
N ALA A 225 9.88 -13.82 15.69
CA ALA A 225 9.16 -13.72 14.42
C ALA A 225 9.10 -15.09 13.72
N GLU A 226 8.17 -15.27 12.78
CA GLU A 226 8.14 -16.47 11.92
C GLU A 226 9.39 -16.54 11.07
N ASN A 227 9.72 -15.45 10.37
CA ASN A 227 10.87 -15.39 9.49
C ASN A 227 12.16 -15.00 10.23
N HIS A 228 12.43 -15.64 11.37
CA HIS A 228 13.69 -15.48 12.10
C HIS A 228 14.23 -16.79 12.67
N HIS A 229 15.52 -17.05 12.47
CA HIS A 229 16.19 -18.26 12.93
C HIS A 229 17.46 -17.91 13.71
N SER A 230 17.39 -17.97 15.04
CA SER A 230 18.50 -17.49 15.88
C SER A 230 19.80 -18.27 15.71
N GLU A 231 19.72 -19.55 15.33
CA GLU A 231 20.86 -20.41 15.04
C GLU A 231 21.72 -19.89 13.87
N THR A 232 21.11 -19.19 12.89
CA THR A 232 21.79 -18.73 11.67
C THR A 232 21.86 -17.21 11.55
N GLN A 233 20.98 -16.48 12.24
CA GLN A 233 20.82 -15.03 12.13
C GLN A 233 21.16 -14.27 13.43
N GLY A 234 21.52 -14.98 14.50
CA GLY A 234 21.79 -14.38 15.81
C GLY A 234 20.51 -14.05 16.60
N ALA A 235 20.64 -13.33 17.71
CA ALA A 235 19.49 -13.03 18.57
C ALA A 235 18.47 -12.10 17.88
N PHE A 236 17.18 -12.43 18.01
CA PHE A 236 16.09 -11.60 17.44
C PHE A 236 16.14 -10.15 17.92
N GLU A 237 16.45 -9.94 19.21
CA GLU A 237 16.59 -8.61 19.79
C GLU A 237 17.60 -7.74 19.03
N ALA A 238 18.72 -8.32 18.57
CA ALA A 238 19.72 -7.60 17.80
C ALA A 238 19.19 -7.19 16.41
N ARG A 239 18.44 -8.07 15.74
CA ARG A 239 17.76 -7.78 14.46
C ARG A 239 16.70 -6.70 14.63
N LYS A 240 15.86 -6.81 15.67
CA LYS A 240 14.84 -5.82 16.02
C LYS A 240 15.43 -4.44 16.25
N LEU A 241 16.48 -4.32 17.07
CA LEU A 241 17.13 -3.02 17.32
C LEU A 241 17.79 -2.46 16.06
N ALA A 242 18.40 -3.30 15.22
CA ALA A 242 18.97 -2.88 13.94
C ALA A 242 17.91 -2.33 12.97
N ALA A 243 16.78 -3.03 12.84
CA ALA A 243 15.64 -2.64 12.04
C ALA A 243 15.04 -1.30 12.52
N LEU A 244 14.73 -1.19 13.81
CA LEU A 244 14.14 0.01 14.40
C LEU A 244 15.08 1.22 14.33
N ARG A 245 16.39 1.01 14.46
CA ARG A 245 17.37 2.07 14.24
C ARG A 245 17.30 2.57 12.80
N ALA A 246 17.32 1.67 11.82
CA ALA A 246 17.21 2.06 10.41
C ALA A 246 15.87 2.76 10.11
N TYR A 247 14.76 2.26 10.64
CA TYR A 247 13.43 2.89 10.52
C TYR A 247 13.45 4.35 10.99
N HIS A 248 13.99 4.59 12.19
CA HIS A 248 14.11 5.93 12.75
C HIS A 248 15.20 6.78 12.08
N GLU A 249 16.22 6.20 11.45
CA GLU A 249 17.17 6.98 10.65
C GLU A 249 16.54 7.43 9.32
N TRP A 250 15.74 6.57 8.68
CA TRP A 250 15.32 6.72 7.28
C TRP A 250 13.90 7.26 7.06
N LEU A 251 13.07 7.32 8.10
CA LEU A 251 11.75 7.92 8.07
C LEU A 251 11.69 9.21 8.89
N PRO A 252 10.83 10.18 8.52
CA PRO A 252 10.73 11.48 9.19
C PRO A 252 9.94 11.41 10.51
N THR A 253 10.20 10.39 11.32
CA THR A 253 9.61 10.21 12.66
C THR A 253 10.35 11.02 13.71
N ARG A 254 9.63 11.54 14.70
CA ARG A 254 10.23 12.23 15.84
C ARG A 254 10.96 11.21 16.73
N VAL A 255 12.14 11.59 17.19
CA VAL A 255 12.99 10.75 18.05
C VAL A 255 13.35 11.58 19.27
N ASP A 256 12.88 11.16 20.45
CA ASP A 256 13.10 11.79 21.75
C ASP A 256 14.01 10.95 22.66
N PHE A 257 14.78 10.03 22.07
CA PHE A 257 15.69 9.11 22.73
C PHE A 257 17.05 9.04 22.02
N ASP A 258 18.06 8.46 22.69
CA ASP A 258 19.38 8.24 22.08
C ASP A 258 19.30 7.10 21.06
N LEU A 259 19.19 7.46 19.78
CA LEU A 259 19.07 6.50 18.67
C LEU A 259 20.32 5.63 18.48
N ALA A 260 21.49 6.06 18.97
CA ALA A 260 22.70 5.25 18.88
C ALA A 260 22.72 4.13 19.93
N ASN A 261 22.10 4.35 21.10
CA ASN A 261 22.17 3.47 22.27
C ASN A 261 20.81 3.18 22.94
N PHE A 262 19.71 3.11 22.17
CA PHE A 262 18.39 2.82 22.73
C PHE A 262 18.21 1.33 23.06
N SER A 263 17.30 1.07 24.00
CA SER A 263 16.83 -0.28 24.32
C SER A 263 15.36 -0.46 23.87
N ALA A 264 14.85 -1.68 23.89
CA ALA A 264 13.45 -1.99 23.60
C ALA A 264 12.42 -1.27 24.49
N ALA A 265 12.82 -0.59 25.56
CA ALA A 265 11.93 0.23 26.38
C ALA A 265 11.85 1.71 25.93
N SER A 266 12.82 2.18 25.15
CA SER A 266 13.09 3.60 24.92
C SER A 266 12.67 4.13 23.55
N TRP A 267 12.15 3.29 22.67
CA TRP A 267 11.78 3.68 21.31
C TRP A 267 10.31 4.11 21.24
N MET A 268 9.92 4.68 20.10
CA MET A 268 8.56 5.14 19.84
C MET A 268 7.54 4.02 20.17
N ARG A 269 6.50 4.32 20.94
CA ARG A 269 5.53 3.29 21.36
C ARG A 269 4.19 3.40 20.68
N TRP A 270 3.58 4.56 20.72
CA TRP A 270 2.33 4.91 20.08
C TRP A 270 2.21 6.42 20.21
N ARG A 271 1.50 7.06 19.29
CA ARG A 271 1.51 8.52 19.19
C ARG A 271 0.13 9.09 18.98
N ARG A 272 0.04 10.36 19.30
CA ARG A 272 -1.15 11.18 19.11
C ARG A 272 -0.82 12.39 18.25
N PHE A 273 -1.74 12.73 17.34
CA PHE A 273 -1.71 13.92 16.53
C PHE A 273 -3.07 14.62 16.59
N ASP A 274 -3.07 15.95 16.64
CA ASP A 274 -4.27 16.78 16.68
C ASP A 274 -4.38 17.63 15.42
N PHE A 275 -5.58 17.69 14.85
CA PHE A 275 -5.90 18.47 13.66
C PHE A 275 -7.04 19.43 13.98
N GLY A 276 -6.69 20.53 14.65
CA GLY A 276 -7.66 21.47 15.17
C GLY A 276 -8.67 20.81 16.11
N SER A 277 -9.87 21.40 16.14
CA SER A 277 -11.04 20.81 16.80
C SER A 277 -11.67 19.67 16.00
N LEU A 278 -11.18 19.35 14.79
CA LEU A 278 -11.83 18.41 13.87
C LEU A 278 -11.55 16.96 14.21
N ALA A 279 -10.28 16.61 14.45
CA ALA A 279 -9.87 15.22 14.62
C ALA A 279 -8.67 15.06 15.56
N THR A 280 -8.64 13.92 16.26
CA THR A 280 -7.45 13.37 16.89
C THR A 280 -7.12 12.05 16.20
N LEU A 281 -5.86 11.87 15.81
CA LEU A 281 -5.33 10.61 15.28
C LEU A 281 -4.48 9.92 16.35
N LEU A 282 -4.79 8.66 16.66
CA LEU A 282 -3.96 7.78 17.48
C LEU A 282 -3.30 6.74 16.58
N MET A 283 -1.96 6.70 16.58
CA MET A 283 -1.18 5.66 15.90
C MET A 283 -0.80 4.59 16.93
N LEU A 284 -1.28 3.36 16.74
CA LEU A 284 -1.10 2.25 17.68
C LEU A 284 0.03 1.31 17.23
N GLU A 285 0.65 0.64 18.18
CA GLU A 285 1.69 -0.37 17.96
C GLU A 285 1.20 -1.74 18.39
N THR A 286 1.25 -2.70 17.47
CA THR A 286 0.57 -4.00 17.58
C THR A 286 1.52 -5.19 17.40
N ARG A 287 2.84 -4.95 17.37
CA ARG A 287 3.86 -5.93 16.99
C ARG A 287 4.85 -6.20 18.11
N LEU A 288 5.70 -5.24 18.44
CA LEU A 288 6.95 -5.52 19.16
C LEU A 288 6.91 -5.23 20.66
N LEU A 289 5.85 -4.61 21.19
CA LEU A 289 5.80 -4.25 22.61
C LEU A 289 5.07 -5.27 23.47
N ALA A 290 3.84 -5.63 23.10
CA ALA A 290 2.96 -6.44 23.94
C ALA A 290 2.48 -7.71 23.25
N ARG A 291 2.64 -7.81 21.93
CA ARG A 291 2.08 -8.91 21.15
C ARG A 291 2.61 -10.25 21.63
N THR A 292 1.70 -11.15 22.01
CA THR A 292 2.02 -12.54 22.32
C THR A 292 2.15 -13.35 21.05
N SER A 293 3.04 -14.34 21.03
CA SER A 293 3.33 -15.11 19.82
C SER A 293 2.11 -15.77 19.17
N GLN A 294 2.03 -15.63 17.85
CA GLN A 294 1.16 -16.34 16.91
C GLN A 294 1.91 -17.44 16.13
N ALA A 295 3.23 -17.59 16.35
CA ALA A 295 4.13 -18.29 15.44
C ALA A 295 3.66 -19.71 15.10
N ALA A 296 3.67 -20.00 13.79
CA ALA A 296 3.25 -21.26 13.18
C ALA A 296 1.80 -21.71 13.47
N ARG A 297 0.97 -20.88 14.12
CA ARG A 297 -0.36 -21.33 14.54
C ARG A 297 -1.33 -21.51 13.38
N THR A 298 -1.32 -20.59 12.42
CA THR A 298 -2.06 -20.70 11.16
C THR A 298 -1.75 -22.03 10.45
N GLU A 299 -0.46 -22.34 10.27
CA GLU A 299 -0.02 -23.56 9.60
C GLU A 299 -0.40 -24.82 10.40
N SER A 300 -0.24 -24.81 11.72
CA SER A 300 -0.66 -25.91 12.59
C SER A 300 -2.16 -26.20 12.47
N VAL A 301 -3.03 -25.19 12.46
CA VAL A 301 -4.48 -25.38 12.33
C VAL A 301 -4.84 -25.89 10.94
N ARG A 302 -4.21 -25.35 9.89
CA ARG A 302 -4.35 -25.86 8.52
C ARG A 302 -3.98 -27.34 8.42
N ALA A 303 -2.86 -27.75 9.03
CA ALA A 303 -2.41 -29.14 9.09
C ALA A 303 -3.37 -30.05 9.87
N GLU A 304 -3.94 -29.58 10.98
CA GLU A 304 -4.96 -30.31 11.74
C GLU A 304 -6.22 -30.56 10.89
N ILE A 305 -6.72 -29.53 10.18
CA ILE A 305 -7.86 -29.66 9.26
C ILE A 305 -7.52 -30.65 8.14
N ALA A 306 -6.35 -30.51 7.52
CA ALA A 306 -5.90 -31.42 6.46
C ALA A 306 -5.82 -32.88 6.94
N ALA A 307 -5.35 -33.11 8.17
CA ALA A 307 -5.31 -34.44 8.78
C ALA A 307 -6.71 -35.03 9.04
N VAL A 308 -7.70 -34.19 9.38
CA VAL A 308 -9.10 -34.63 9.50
C VAL A 308 -9.68 -35.01 8.13
N LEU A 309 -9.30 -34.28 7.08
CA LEU A 309 -9.72 -34.54 5.70
C LEU A 309 -8.94 -35.70 5.05
N ASN A 310 -7.84 -36.16 5.65
CA ASN A 310 -7.03 -37.24 5.09
C ASN A 310 -7.83 -38.55 4.98
N GLY A 311 -7.96 -39.08 3.76
CA GLY A 311 -8.85 -40.20 3.40
C GLY A 311 -10.29 -39.80 3.00
N ALA A 312 -10.64 -38.53 3.08
CA ALA A 312 -11.93 -37.94 2.70
C ALA A 312 -11.81 -36.84 1.62
N TRP A 313 -10.60 -36.62 1.07
CA TRP A 313 -10.34 -35.64 -0.01
C TRP A 313 -11.20 -35.85 -1.26
N ALA A 314 -11.68 -37.09 -1.49
CA ALA A 314 -12.57 -37.44 -2.60
C ALA A 314 -14.06 -37.16 -2.31
N LEU A 315 -14.41 -36.83 -1.06
CA LEU A 315 -15.79 -36.49 -0.68
C LEU A 315 -16.07 -35.03 -1.04
N SER A 316 -17.22 -34.79 -1.68
CA SER A 316 -17.71 -33.41 -1.88
C SER A 316 -17.86 -32.72 -0.52
N PRO A 317 -17.60 -31.41 -0.40
CA PRO A 317 -17.77 -30.70 0.87
C PRO A 317 -19.20 -30.79 1.46
N SER A 318 -20.20 -31.10 0.63
CA SER A 318 -21.57 -31.40 1.06
C SER A 318 -21.72 -32.68 1.89
N ALA A 319 -20.74 -33.59 1.86
CA ALA A 319 -20.73 -34.85 2.60
C ALA A 319 -20.00 -34.77 3.96
N TRP A 320 -19.47 -33.60 4.33
CA TRP A 320 -18.79 -33.41 5.62
C TRP A 320 -19.73 -33.37 6.85
N PRO A 321 -20.97 -32.82 6.78
CA PRO A 321 -21.90 -32.81 7.92
C PRO A 321 -22.43 -34.20 8.32
N GLY A 322 -22.84 -34.35 9.58
CA GLY A 322 -23.61 -35.50 10.07
C GLY A 322 -22.81 -36.74 10.46
N GLY A 323 -21.47 -36.68 10.46
CA GLY A 323 -20.61 -37.85 10.68
C GLY A 323 -19.33 -37.61 11.47
N ARG A 324 -18.37 -38.53 11.33
CA ARG A 324 -17.07 -38.50 12.04
C ARG A 324 -16.25 -37.24 11.71
N ILE A 325 -16.34 -36.74 10.48
CA ILE A 325 -15.65 -35.53 10.03
C ILE A 325 -16.14 -34.33 10.82
N GLU A 326 -17.46 -34.08 10.87
CA GLU A 326 -18.03 -33.00 11.65
C GLU A 326 -17.60 -33.08 13.13
N LYS A 327 -17.69 -34.26 13.77
CA LYS A 327 -17.26 -34.39 15.17
C LYS A 327 -15.80 -33.98 15.40
N LYS A 328 -14.90 -34.34 14.47
CA LYS A 328 -13.49 -33.94 14.55
C LYS A 328 -13.31 -32.44 14.27
N MET A 329 -13.98 -31.90 13.26
CA MET A 329 -13.93 -30.47 12.93
C MET A 329 -14.46 -29.59 14.06
N ARG A 330 -15.54 -30.00 14.74
CA ARG A 330 -16.05 -29.30 15.93
C ARG A 330 -15.04 -29.29 17.09
N LYS A 331 -14.22 -30.34 17.22
CA LYS A 331 -13.13 -30.38 18.20
C LYS A 331 -12.04 -29.37 17.85
N VAL A 332 -11.62 -29.31 16.58
CA VAL A 332 -10.66 -28.29 16.10
C VAL A 332 -11.22 -26.89 16.32
N GLN A 333 -12.47 -26.65 15.90
CA GLN A 333 -13.18 -25.38 16.11
C GLN A 333 -13.19 -24.95 17.58
N SER A 334 -13.56 -25.85 18.49
CA SER A 334 -13.65 -25.55 19.92
C SER A 334 -12.27 -25.22 20.52
N ALA A 335 -11.22 -25.91 20.08
CA ALA A 335 -9.85 -25.63 20.52
C ALA A 335 -9.35 -24.27 20.01
N VAL A 336 -9.61 -23.96 18.73
CA VAL A 336 -9.28 -22.67 18.12
C VAL A 336 -10.01 -21.51 18.81
N GLU A 337 -11.30 -21.63 19.09
CA GLU A 337 -12.05 -20.57 19.79
C GLU A 337 -11.60 -20.40 21.24
N ALA A 338 -11.32 -21.49 21.96
CA ALA A 338 -10.80 -21.39 23.32
C ALA A 338 -9.46 -20.63 23.38
N GLU A 339 -8.62 -20.80 22.36
CA GLU A 339 -7.35 -20.06 22.26
C GLU A 339 -7.56 -18.58 21.91
N ARG A 340 -8.38 -18.27 20.91
CA ARG A 340 -8.68 -16.87 20.49
C ARG A 340 -9.29 -16.03 21.61
N LEU A 341 -10.11 -16.67 22.45
CA LEU A 341 -10.78 -16.05 23.59
C LEU A 341 -9.92 -16.01 24.86
N ASP A 342 -8.70 -16.54 24.83
CA ASP A 342 -7.80 -16.52 25.98
C ASP A 342 -7.39 -15.06 26.31
N PRO A 343 -7.75 -14.52 27.49
CA PRO A 343 -7.41 -13.15 27.87
C PRO A 343 -5.91 -12.91 28.04
N ARG A 344 -5.10 -13.98 28.03
CA ARG A 344 -3.64 -13.88 28.05
C ARG A 344 -3.05 -13.54 26.68
N LYS A 345 -3.79 -13.70 25.58
CA LYS A 345 -3.32 -13.26 24.26
C LYS A 345 -3.44 -11.74 24.18
N ARG A 346 -2.31 -11.08 23.91
CA ARG A 346 -2.18 -9.62 23.89
C ARG A 346 -1.63 -9.17 22.55
N MET A 347 -2.02 -7.99 22.12
CA MET A 347 -1.59 -7.26 20.93
C MET A 347 -1.07 -5.88 21.33
N LEU A 348 -1.85 -5.10 22.08
CA LEU A 348 -1.52 -3.75 22.57
C LEU A 348 -0.94 -3.73 23.98
N GLY A 349 -1.38 -4.63 24.87
CA GLY A 349 -1.02 -4.61 26.29
C GLY A 349 -1.80 -3.56 27.10
N ASP A 350 -1.74 -3.67 28.43
CA ASP A 350 -2.60 -2.90 29.34
C ASP A 350 -2.28 -1.40 29.31
N THR A 351 -1.01 -1.05 29.20
CA THR A 351 -0.55 0.35 29.17
C THR A 351 -1.12 1.11 27.98
N GLN A 352 -1.04 0.51 26.79
CA GLN A 352 -1.53 1.15 25.57
C GLN A 352 -3.06 1.20 25.54
N LEU A 353 -3.74 0.13 25.96
CA LEU A 353 -5.20 0.14 26.10
C LEU A 353 -5.71 1.22 27.07
N ALA A 354 -5.08 1.34 28.24
CA ALA A 354 -5.43 2.37 29.20
C ALA A 354 -5.17 3.78 28.64
N TRP A 355 -4.08 3.96 27.89
CA TRP A 355 -3.79 5.20 27.19
C TRP A 355 -4.87 5.53 26.14
N ILE A 356 -5.28 4.57 25.30
CA ILE A 356 -6.37 4.75 24.32
C ILE A 356 -7.65 5.19 25.02
N ALA A 357 -8.06 4.48 26.08
CA ALA A 357 -9.25 4.81 26.84
C ALA A 357 -9.18 6.24 27.43
N ALA A 358 -8.02 6.64 27.93
CA ALA A 358 -7.79 8.00 28.42
C ALA A 358 -7.91 9.04 27.30
N GLN A 359 -7.33 8.78 26.11
CA GLN A 359 -7.44 9.68 24.96
C GLN A 359 -8.90 9.80 24.47
N ALA A 360 -9.59 8.68 24.27
CA ALA A 360 -10.99 8.66 23.82
C ALA A 360 -11.91 9.40 24.81
N LYS A 361 -11.65 9.27 26.12
CA LYS A 361 -12.38 10.00 27.16
C LYS A 361 -12.06 11.50 27.19
N ALA A 362 -10.77 11.86 27.12
CA ALA A 362 -10.33 13.26 27.18
C ALA A 362 -10.81 14.07 25.97
N GLU A 363 -10.85 13.43 24.80
CA GLU A 363 -11.35 13.99 23.55
C GLU A 363 -12.85 13.84 23.36
N GLY A 364 -13.54 13.35 24.38
CA GLY A 364 -14.97 13.17 24.38
C GLY A 364 -15.73 14.51 24.38
N ARG A 365 -15.56 15.31 23.32
CA ARG A 365 -16.31 16.54 23.06
C ARG A 365 -17.23 16.27 21.87
N PRO A 366 -18.52 16.60 21.97
CA PRO A 366 -19.43 16.52 20.82
C PRO A 366 -18.82 17.27 19.63
N GLY A 367 -18.61 16.58 18.51
CA GLY A 367 -18.11 17.18 17.26
C GLY A 367 -16.63 16.97 16.91
N LYS A 368 -15.86 16.15 17.64
CA LYS A 368 -14.48 15.75 17.22
C LYS A 368 -14.45 14.30 16.72
N TRP A 369 -13.73 14.03 15.64
CA TRP A 369 -13.49 12.66 15.15
C TRP A 369 -12.33 12.01 15.90
N LEU A 370 -12.44 10.71 16.16
CA LEU A 370 -11.33 9.90 16.66
C LEU A 370 -10.86 8.98 15.52
N LEU A 371 -9.65 9.22 15.02
CA LEU A 371 -9.03 8.40 13.99
C LEU A 371 -8.02 7.45 14.65
N ILE A 372 -8.01 6.20 14.24
CA ILE A 372 -7.07 5.18 14.72
C ILE A 372 -6.31 4.65 13.51
N GLY A 373 -4.98 4.81 13.50
CA GLY A 373 -4.11 4.18 12.52
C GLY A 373 -3.34 3.03 13.17
N GLN A 374 -3.42 1.85 12.58
CA GLN A 374 -2.70 0.67 13.04
C GLN A 374 -2.52 -0.30 11.88
N PRO A 375 -1.62 -1.30 11.97
CA PRO A 375 -1.29 -2.11 10.81
C PRO A 375 -2.32 -3.17 10.39
N GLN A 376 -3.09 -3.75 11.30
CA GLN A 376 -3.76 -5.04 11.08
C GLN A 376 -5.28 -4.96 11.02
N VAL A 377 -5.95 -5.89 10.34
CA VAL A 377 -7.42 -5.90 10.30
C VAL A 377 -8.01 -6.13 11.71
N VAL A 378 -8.80 -5.17 12.20
CA VAL A 378 -9.56 -5.28 13.47
C VAL A 378 -10.86 -6.05 13.26
N GLN A 379 -11.45 -6.05 12.06
CA GLN A 379 -12.64 -6.85 11.77
C GLN A 379 -12.39 -8.33 12.06
N GLU A 380 -13.39 -8.98 12.65
CA GLU A 380 -13.34 -10.43 12.86
C GLU A 380 -13.79 -11.12 11.58
N LEU A 381 -12.86 -11.24 10.61
CA LEU A 381 -13.14 -11.82 9.30
C LEU A 381 -13.11 -13.34 9.36
N MET A 382 -14.27 -13.97 9.27
CA MET A 382 -14.43 -15.41 9.12
C MET A 382 -14.17 -15.84 7.70
N SER A 383 -13.35 -16.88 7.53
CA SER A 383 -13.14 -17.51 6.23
C SER A 383 -14.48 -17.91 5.59
N PRO A 384 -14.65 -17.67 4.28
CA PRO A 384 -15.92 -17.93 3.63
C PRO A 384 -16.17 -19.42 3.40
N ASN A 385 -17.43 -19.83 3.54
CA ASN A 385 -17.91 -21.06 2.95
C ASN A 385 -18.50 -20.74 1.56
N PHE A 386 -17.75 -21.02 0.50
CA PHE A 386 -18.17 -20.74 -0.86
C PHE A 386 -19.43 -21.50 -1.30
N GLN A 387 -19.87 -22.52 -0.53
CA GLN A 387 -21.14 -23.22 -0.78
C GLN A 387 -22.38 -22.44 -0.32
N ASP A 388 -22.20 -21.45 0.57
CA ASP A 388 -23.31 -20.66 1.13
C ASP A 388 -23.65 -19.43 0.28
N LEU A 389 -22.91 -19.21 -0.82
CA LEU A 389 -23.22 -18.15 -1.77
C LEU A 389 -24.54 -18.43 -2.48
N PRO A 390 -25.46 -17.43 -2.58
CA PRO A 390 -26.63 -17.55 -3.42
C PRO A 390 -26.21 -17.96 -4.84
N SER A 391 -26.82 -19.01 -5.39
CA SER A 391 -26.45 -19.50 -6.71
C SER A 391 -26.70 -18.47 -7.80
N GLY A 392 -27.76 -17.65 -7.72
CA GLY A 392 -28.01 -16.60 -8.71
C GLY A 392 -28.06 -17.08 -10.17
N GLY A 393 -28.25 -18.40 -10.39
CA GLY A 393 -28.11 -19.07 -11.70
C GLY A 393 -26.73 -19.71 -11.97
N THR A 394 -25.71 -19.43 -11.18
CA THR A 394 -24.39 -20.07 -11.17
C THR A 394 -24.42 -21.39 -10.40
N ASP A 395 -24.06 -22.51 -11.06
CA ASP A 395 -23.89 -23.81 -10.38
C ASP A 395 -22.56 -23.81 -9.59
N TRP A 396 -22.63 -23.36 -8.33
CA TRP A 396 -21.48 -23.37 -7.41
C TRP A 396 -20.89 -24.75 -7.21
N ALA A 397 -21.72 -25.79 -7.26
CA ALA A 397 -21.25 -27.15 -7.17
C ALA A 397 -20.50 -27.56 -8.46
N GLU A 398 -20.86 -27.03 -9.63
CA GLU A 398 -20.09 -27.15 -10.86
C GLU A 398 -18.78 -26.37 -10.80
N ILE A 399 -18.76 -25.13 -10.32
CA ILE A 399 -17.53 -24.35 -10.15
C ILE A 399 -16.58 -25.10 -9.21
N VAL A 400 -17.04 -25.55 -8.04
CA VAL A 400 -16.21 -26.34 -7.11
C VAL A 400 -15.81 -27.69 -7.73
N ARG A 401 -16.69 -28.37 -8.47
CA ARG A 401 -16.35 -29.60 -9.22
C ARG A 401 -15.33 -29.34 -10.34
N ASN A 402 -15.36 -28.18 -10.98
CA ASN A 402 -14.45 -27.77 -12.06
C ASN A 402 -13.15 -27.17 -11.52
N LEU A 403 -13.14 -26.62 -10.30
CA LEU A 403 -11.92 -26.36 -9.52
C LEU A 403 -11.21 -27.69 -9.21
N THR A 404 -11.97 -28.77 -8.97
CA THR A 404 -11.41 -30.14 -8.88
C THR A 404 -11.22 -30.85 -10.23
N LYS A 405 -11.82 -30.36 -11.32
CA LYS A 405 -11.73 -30.89 -12.69
C LYS A 405 -11.18 -29.83 -13.64
N ARG A 406 -9.85 -29.77 -13.74
CA ARG A 406 -9.06 -29.17 -14.84
C ARG A 406 -9.60 -27.83 -15.40
N GLY A 407 -9.04 -26.72 -14.90
CA GLY A 407 -8.61 -25.58 -15.73
C GLY A 407 -9.66 -24.86 -16.60
N ALA A 408 -10.92 -24.73 -16.18
CA ALA A 408 -11.95 -24.10 -17.02
C ALA A 408 -12.23 -22.62 -16.73
N LEU A 409 -11.84 -22.07 -15.58
CA LEU A 409 -12.17 -20.67 -15.21
C LEU A 409 -11.16 -19.62 -15.69
N TYR A 410 -9.97 -20.04 -16.13
CA TYR A 410 -8.95 -19.12 -16.65
C TYR A 410 -9.24 -18.63 -18.09
N ARG A 411 -10.22 -19.22 -18.79
CA ARG A 411 -10.46 -18.98 -20.21
C ARG A 411 -11.19 -17.67 -20.56
N ASN A 412 -11.67 -16.90 -19.58
CA ASN A 412 -12.48 -15.70 -19.86
C ASN A 412 -11.85 -14.36 -19.46
N TYR A 413 -10.57 -14.29 -19.07
CA TYR A 413 -9.96 -13.02 -18.62
C TYR A 413 -8.60 -12.65 -19.26
N THR A 414 -8.13 -13.38 -20.26
CA THR A 414 -6.99 -12.98 -21.09
C THR A 414 -7.42 -12.84 -22.55
N GLU A 415 -7.32 -11.64 -23.12
CA GLU A 415 -7.66 -11.33 -24.53
C GLU A 415 -6.77 -12.04 -25.58
N SER A 416 -5.81 -12.87 -25.17
CA SER A 416 -5.02 -13.71 -26.06
C SER A 416 -5.38 -15.17 -25.86
N GLY A 417 -6.42 -15.62 -26.56
CA GLY A 417 -6.69 -17.04 -26.72
C GLY A 417 -5.57 -17.68 -27.54
N GLU A 418 -4.73 -18.48 -26.89
CA GLU A 418 -3.95 -19.63 -27.40
C GLU A 418 -2.83 -19.96 -26.39
N GLY A 419 -3.17 -20.75 -25.36
CA GLY A 419 -2.23 -21.33 -24.40
C GLY A 419 -2.86 -22.55 -23.72
N GLU A 420 -2.12 -23.65 -23.60
CA GLU A 420 -2.57 -24.86 -22.91
C GLU A 420 -2.95 -24.55 -21.45
N ALA A 421 -4.04 -25.15 -20.97
CA ALA A 421 -4.55 -24.92 -19.62
C ALA A 421 -3.59 -25.50 -18.57
N ASP A 422 -2.89 -24.62 -17.85
CA ASP A 422 -2.04 -25.03 -16.73
C ASP A 422 -2.86 -25.70 -15.62
N PHE A 423 -2.31 -26.78 -15.08
CA PHE A 423 -2.94 -27.64 -14.07
C PHE A 423 -2.89 -26.99 -12.68
N VAL A 424 -4.02 -26.97 -11.95
CA VAL A 424 -3.99 -26.72 -10.49
C VAL A 424 -3.33 -27.94 -9.83
N SER A 425 -2.23 -27.72 -9.10
CA SER A 425 -1.50 -28.79 -8.42
C SER A 425 -2.36 -29.47 -7.33
N SER A 426 -2.00 -30.70 -6.94
CA SER A 426 -2.67 -31.40 -5.83
C SER A 426 -2.61 -30.61 -4.53
N GLU A 427 -1.53 -29.86 -4.35
CA GLU A 427 -1.22 -29.05 -3.18
C GLU A 427 -2.18 -27.86 -3.10
N LEU A 428 -2.31 -27.08 -4.19
CA LEU A 428 -3.24 -25.94 -4.26
C LEU A 428 -4.69 -26.38 -4.06
N ARG A 429 -5.09 -27.51 -4.66
CA ARG A 429 -6.43 -28.08 -4.46
C ARG A 429 -6.66 -28.43 -2.98
N ASN A 430 -5.71 -29.11 -2.35
CA ASN A 430 -5.86 -29.53 -0.96
C ASN A 430 -5.88 -28.32 0.01
N ALA A 431 -5.05 -27.30 -0.24
CA ALA A 431 -5.08 -26.04 0.50
C ALA A 431 -6.45 -25.34 0.41
N PHE A 432 -7.03 -25.31 -0.80
CA PHE A 432 -8.38 -24.74 -0.98
C PHE A 432 -9.47 -25.55 -0.27
N LEU A 433 -9.36 -26.88 -0.23
CA LEU A 433 -10.30 -27.72 0.53
C LEU A 433 -10.20 -27.49 2.04
N VAL A 434 -9.01 -27.19 2.56
CA VAL A 434 -8.80 -26.76 3.95
C VAL A 434 -9.52 -25.44 4.22
N ASP A 435 -9.40 -24.46 3.32
CA ASP A 435 -10.09 -23.16 3.46
C ASP A 435 -11.62 -23.33 3.44
N LEU A 436 -12.14 -24.18 2.54
CA LEU A 436 -13.57 -24.52 2.48
C LEU A 436 -14.06 -25.18 3.77
N ALA A 437 -13.29 -26.11 4.33
CA ALA A 437 -13.62 -26.76 5.59
C ALA A 437 -13.61 -25.75 6.74
N ALA A 438 -12.61 -24.88 6.80
CA ALA A 438 -12.52 -23.82 7.79
C ALA A 438 -13.76 -22.91 7.74
N GLY A 439 -14.15 -22.42 6.55
CA GLY A 439 -15.35 -21.62 6.40
C GLY A 439 -16.64 -22.37 6.79
N ARG A 440 -16.80 -23.62 6.32
CA ARG A 440 -17.99 -24.45 6.59
C ARG A 440 -18.21 -24.71 8.08
N PHE A 441 -17.13 -24.94 8.82
CA PHE A 441 -17.17 -25.23 10.25
C PHE A 441 -16.88 -24.01 11.12
N ARG A 442 -16.73 -22.82 10.53
CA ARG A 442 -16.38 -21.56 11.21
C ARG A 442 -15.13 -21.70 12.08
N ILE A 443 -14.09 -22.29 11.51
CA ILE A 443 -12.75 -22.38 12.11
C ILE A 443 -11.93 -21.23 11.57
N GLN A 444 -11.26 -20.52 12.47
CA GLN A 444 -10.45 -19.37 12.11
C GLN A 444 -9.02 -19.75 11.80
N LEU A 445 -8.49 -19.14 10.73
CA LEU A 445 -7.16 -19.45 10.19
C LEU A 445 -6.18 -18.29 10.36
N ASN A 446 -6.65 -17.06 10.60
CA ASN A 446 -5.77 -15.92 10.81
C ASN A 446 -5.57 -15.68 12.31
N PHE A 447 -4.36 -15.95 12.78
CA PHE A 447 -3.92 -15.68 14.16
C PHE A 447 -2.99 -14.48 14.26
N ASP A 448 -2.63 -13.88 13.12
CA ASP A 448 -1.76 -12.72 13.04
C ASP A 448 -2.56 -11.43 13.30
N SER A 449 -3.73 -11.28 12.68
CA SER A 449 -4.62 -10.13 12.93
C SER A 449 -5.37 -10.19 14.27
N TRP A 450 -6.13 -9.14 14.60
CA TRP A 450 -7.00 -9.04 15.79
C TRP A 450 -7.99 -10.20 15.95
N THR A 451 -8.28 -10.90 14.85
CA THR A 451 -9.07 -12.13 14.83
C THR A 451 -8.42 -13.20 15.74
N GLY A 452 -7.10 -13.24 15.90
CA GLY A 452 -6.39 -14.12 16.83
C GLY A 452 -6.42 -13.70 18.31
N TYR A 453 -6.90 -12.49 18.62
CA TYR A 453 -6.77 -11.80 19.91
C TYR A 453 -8.12 -11.23 20.39
N VAL A 454 -9.18 -12.05 20.32
CA VAL A 454 -10.57 -11.61 20.47
C VAL A 454 -10.84 -10.94 21.82
N ALA A 455 -10.25 -11.45 22.90
CA ALA A 455 -10.42 -10.86 24.24
C ALA A 455 -9.91 -9.41 24.29
N GLU A 456 -8.70 -9.14 23.78
CA GLU A 456 -8.14 -7.79 23.78
C GLU A 456 -8.80 -6.88 22.74
N ARG A 457 -9.24 -7.43 21.60
CA ARG A 457 -10.07 -6.74 20.62
C ARG A 457 -11.31 -6.13 21.25
N GLN A 458 -12.02 -6.87 22.10
CA GLN A 458 -13.18 -6.33 22.83
C GLN A 458 -12.77 -5.20 23.78
N GLY A 459 -11.59 -5.31 24.41
CA GLY A 459 -10.99 -4.24 25.20
C GLY A 459 -10.74 -2.97 24.39
N LEU A 460 -10.17 -3.08 23.19
CA LEU A 460 -10.00 -1.96 22.26
C LEU A 460 -11.35 -1.31 21.93
N LEU A 461 -12.33 -2.10 21.48
CA LEU A 461 -13.65 -1.57 21.12
C LEU A 461 -14.34 -0.90 22.31
N GLN A 462 -14.17 -1.43 23.52
CA GLN A 462 -14.68 -0.81 24.74
C GLN A 462 -13.99 0.53 25.03
N SER A 463 -12.67 0.62 24.84
CA SER A 463 -11.88 1.85 25.03
C SER A 463 -12.23 2.96 24.05
N LEU A 464 -12.73 2.61 22.86
CA LEU A 464 -13.17 3.56 21.84
C LEU A 464 -14.59 4.10 22.07
N ARG A 465 -15.32 3.59 23.07
CA ARG A 465 -16.65 4.12 23.40
C ARG A 465 -16.54 5.53 23.98
N GLY A 466 -17.00 6.50 23.21
CA GLY A 466 -17.05 7.90 23.60
C GLY A 466 -18.02 8.68 22.71
N PRO A 467 -18.16 9.99 22.94
CA PRO A 467 -19.01 10.84 22.12
C PRO A 467 -18.39 11.19 20.75
N SER A 468 -17.10 10.87 20.56
CA SER A 468 -16.37 11.08 19.31
C SER A 468 -16.48 9.83 18.44
N PRO A 469 -17.07 9.91 17.23
CA PRO A 469 -17.14 8.76 16.33
C PRO A 469 -15.73 8.30 15.92
N ALA A 470 -15.49 7.00 16.05
CA ALA A 470 -14.21 6.38 15.75
C ALA A 470 -14.16 5.82 14.32
N ILE A 471 -13.10 6.15 13.60
CA ILE A 471 -12.72 5.53 12.32
C ILE A 471 -11.38 4.83 12.50
N ILE A 472 -11.31 3.56 12.11
CA ILE A 472 -10.08 2.75 12.17
C ILE A 472 -9.56 2.54 10.75
N TYR A 473 -8.25 2.68 10.58
CA TYR A 473 -7.53 2.26 9.39
C TYR A 473 -6.63 1.07 9.71
N GLY A 474 -6.61 0.11 8.80
CA GLY A 474 -5.71 -1.04 8.80
C GLY A 474 -5.05 -1.27 7.43
N GLY A 475 -4.10 -2.19 7.39
CA GLY A 475 -3.32 -2.61 6.23
C GLY A 475 -3.09 -4.13 6.29
N ASP A 476 -1.82 -4.57 6.23
CA ASP A 476 -1.31 -5.96 6.42
C ASP A 476 -1.86 -6.99 5.43
N SER A 477 -3.18 -7.17 5.39
CA SER A 477 -3.85 -8.21 4.60
C SER A 477 -3.69 -8.07 3.08
N HIS A 478 -3.14 -6.97 2.57
CA HIS A 478 -3.03 -6.59 1.14
C HIS A 478 -4.37 -6.41 0.40
N ASN A 479 -5.50 -6.57 1.07
CA ASN A 479 -6.84 -6.49 0.48
C ASN A 479 -7.61 -5.31 1.08
N ALA A 480 -8.55 -4.76 0.32
CA ALA A 480 -9.39 -3.68 0.81
C ALA A 480 -10.61 -4.25 1.53
N TRP A 481 -10.85 -3.81 2.76
CA TRP A 481 -12.03 -4.18 3.55
C TRP A 481 -12.71 -2.93 4.08
N THR A 482 -14.04 -2.90 4.05
CA THR A 482 -14.83 -1.82 4.65
C THR A 482 -15.94 -2.43 5.46
N GLY A 483 -16.00 -2.11 6.76
CA GLY A 483 -17.02 -2.69 7.62
C GLY A 483 -17.27 -1.93 8.91
N LEU A 484 -18.24 -2.43 9.65
CA LEU A 484 -18.72 -1.85 10.90
C LEU A 484 -18.22 -2.67 12.09
N LEU A 485 -17.64 -2.00 13.07
CA LEU A 485 -17.22 -2.65 14.31
C LEU A 485 -18.28 -2.49 15.39
N ARG A 486 -18.70 -3.61 15.96
CA ARG A 486 -19.68 -3.68 17.05
C ARG A 486 -19.04 -4.20 18.32
N GLY A 487 -19.42 -3.61 19.45
CA GLY A 487 -19.06 -4.17 20.75
C GLY A 487 -19.92 -5.38 21.11
N GLY A 488 -19.60 -6.04 22.23
CA GLY A 488 -20.34 -7.21 22.72
C GLY A 488 -21.84 -7.01 23.00
N ASP A 489 -22.32 -5.77 23.06
CA ASP A 489 -23.75 -5.42 23.18
C ASP A 489 -24.44 -5.21 21.80
N GLY A 490 -23.75 -5.47 20.69
CA GLY A 490 -24.25 -5.31 19.33
C GLY A 490 -24.30 -3.86 18.81
N LYS A 491 -23.95 -2.86 19.63
CA LYS A 491 -23.95 -1.46 19.22
C LYS A 491 -22.73 -1.11 18.38
N ARG A 492 -22.90 -0.15 17.47
CA ARG A 492 -21.82 0.44 16.66
C ARG A 492 -20.78 1.09 17.57
N VAL A 493 -19.51 0.83 17.31
CA VAL A 493 -18.38 1.41 18.04
C VAL A 493 -17.49 2.22 17.09
N ALA A 494 -17.20 1.66 15.92
CA ALA A 494 -16.36 2.32 14.92
C ALA A 494 -16.71 1.84 13.51
N VAL A 495 -16.29 2.58 12.49
CA VAL A 495 -16.19 2.07 11.11
C VAL A 495 -14.73 1.81 10.80
N GLU A 496 -14.45 0.70 10.13
CA GLU A 496 -13.10 0.31 9.75
C GLU A 496 -12.93 0.30 8.23
N PHE A 497 -11.78 0.83 7.80
CA PHE A 497 -11.33 0.84 6.42
C PHE A 497 -9.91 0.30 6.36
N ASP A 498 -9.78 -0.91 5.84
CA ASP A 498 -8.49 -1.54 5.61
C ASP A 498 -8.06 -1.28 4.18
N GLY A 499 -6.80 -0.88 4.04
CA GLY A 499 -6.18 -0.52 2.77
C GLY A 499 -5.74 -1.73 1.97
N MET A 500 -5.99 -1.67 0.67
CA MET A 500 -5.20 -2.43 -0.28
C MET A 500 -3.72 -2.02 -0.17
N SER A 501 -2.80 -2.94 -0.45
CA SER A 501 -1.37 -2.64 -0.53
C SER A 501 -1.00 -1.69 -1.66
N VAL A 502 0.15 -1.01 -1.50
CA VAL A 502 0.80 -0.21 -2.54
C VAL A 502 1.24 -1.11 -3.70
N THR A 503 1.84 -2.27 -3.41
CA THR A 503 2.31 -3.22 -4.43
C THR A 503 2.16 -4.69 -4.07
N SER A 504 2.24 -5.07 -2.79
CA SER A 504 2.23 -6.48 -2.36
C SER A 504 0.96 -7.23 -2.80
N PRO A 505 1.02 -8.50 -3.24
CA PRO A 505 -0.13 -9.18 -3.82
C PRO A 505 -1.15 -9.61 -2.75
N GLY A 506 -2.43 -9.58 -3.08
CA GLY A 506 -3.53 -9.97 -2.19
C GLY A 506 -3.94 -11.43 -2.30
N LEU A 507 -5.23 -11.71 -2.05
CA LEU A 507 -5.75 -13.08 -2.16
C LEU A 507 -5.71 -13.62 -3.59
N GLU A 508 -5.64 -12.76 -4.60
CA GLU A 508 -5.55 -13.15 -6.01
C GLU A 508 -4.29 -13.95 -6.34
N SER A 509 -3.17 -13.73 -5.64
CA SER A 509 -1.97 -14.54 -5.84
C SER A 509 -2.04 -15.87 -5.10
N GLN A 510 -2.72 -15.89 -3.94
CA GLN A 510 -2.91 -17.11 -3.13
C GLN A 510 -3.95 -18.04 -3.74
N ARG A 511 -4.93 -17.50 -4.47
CA ARG A 511 -6.05 -18.22 -5.09
C ARG A 511 -6.26 -17.78 -6.54
N PRO A 512 -5.27 -17.97 -7.43
CA PRO A 512 -5.32 -17.46 -8.81
C PRO A 512 -6.41 -18.11 -9.67
N PHE A 513 -6.97 -19.24 -9.22
CA PHE A 513 -8.06 -19.95 -9.88
C PHE A 513 -9.46 -19.40 -9.52
N LEU A 514 -9.56 -18.48 -8.55
CA LEU A 514 -10.83 -17.93 -8.10
C LEU A 514 -10.99 -16.48 -8.58
N PRO A 515 -12.06 -16.14 -9.32
CA PRO A 515 -12.32 -14.76 -9.71
C PRO A 515 -12.40 -13.82 -8.48
N PRO A 516 -11.68 -12.69 -8.45
CA PRO A 516 -11.65 -11.81 -7.29
C PRO A 516 -13.02 -11.27 -6.86
N GLN A 517 -13.94 -11.03 -7.81
CA GLN A 517 -15.28 -10.54 -7.48
C GLN A 517 -16.09 -11.61 -6.71
N LEU A 518 -15.83 -12.87 -7.00
CA LEU A 518 -16.42 -13.99 -6.28
C LEU A 518 -15.78 -14.14 -4.90
N GLU A 519 -14.45 -14.07 -4.81
CA GLU A 519 -13.72 -14.06 -3.54
C GLU A 519 -14.30 -12.97 -2.61
N ALA A 520 -14.39 -11.72 -3.09
CA ALA A 520 -14.98 -10.60 -2.34
C ALA A 520 -16.44 -10.85 -1.92
N ALA A 521 -17.27 -11.38 -2.83
CA ALA A 521 -18.67 -11.71 -2.52
C ALA A 521 -18.78 -12.79 -1.43
N ALA A 522 -17.89 -13.78 -1.44
CA ALA A 522 -17.85 -14.86 -0.46
C ALA A 522 -17.50 -14.32 0.93
N TRP A 523 -16.45 -13.49 1.04
CA TRP A 523 -16.09 -12.84 2.29
C TRP A 523 -17.23 -11.99 2.84
N LYS A 524 -17.89 -11.21 1.99
CA LYS A 524 -19.06 -10.42 2.39
C LYS A 524 -20.22 -11.28 2.87
N ALA A 525 -20.52 -12.39 2.20
CA ALA A 525 -21.58 -13.31 2.63
C ALA A 525 -21.28 -13.96 3.99
N ALA A 526 -20.02 -14.27 4.26
CA ALA A 526 -19.59 -14.89 5.52
C ALA A 526 -19.54 -13.91 6.71
N ASN A 527 -19.46 -12.61 6.44
CA ASN A 527 -19.19 -11.56 7.42
C ASN A 527 -20.25 -10.45 7.33
N PRO A 528 -21.34 -10.52 8.12
CA PRO A 528 -22.47 -9.59 7.99
C PRO A 528 -22.15 -8.11 8.20
N ASP A 529 -21.12 -7.80 8.97
CA ASP A 529 -20.67 -6.42 9.23
C ASP A 529 -19.64 -5.92 8.18
N LEU A 530 -19.19 -6.77 7.25
CA LEU A 530 -18.36 -6.39 6.10
C LEU A 530 -19.26 -5.80 5.00
N ALA A 531 -19.19 -4.49 4.81
CA ALA A 531 -20.01 -3.78 3.83
C ALA A 531 -19.49 -3.93 2.39
N TRP A 532 -18.18 -3.97 2.22
CA TRP A 532 -17.51 -4.05 0.92
C TRP A 532 -16.10 -4.63 1.02
N ALA A 533 -15.63 -5.24 -0.07
CA ALA A 533 -14.27 -5.76 -0.19
C ALA A 533 -13.77 -5.66 -1.64
N ASP A 534 -12.45 -5.50 -1.81
CA ASP A 534 -11.72 -5.79 -3.04
C ASP A 534 -10.48 -6.61 -2.69
N THR A 535 -10.33 -7.76 -3.35
CA THR A 535 -9.31 -8.74 -3.00
C THR A 535 -8.24 -8.89 -4.08
N SER A 536 -8.00 -7.85 -4.91
CA SER A 536 -7.09 -7.97 -6.06
C SER A 536 -6.37 -6.70 -6.49
N ARG A 537 -6.94 -5.50 -6.29
CA ARG A 537 -6.39 -4.26 -6.86
C ARG A 537 -5.47 -3.54 -5.90
N ARG A 538 -4.34 -3.05 -6.42
CA ARG A 538 -3.31 -2.27 -5.71
C ARG A 538 -3.56 -0.78 -5.77
N GLY A 539 -3.14 -0.03 -4.76
CA GLY A 539 -3.43 1.40 -4.67
C GLY A 539 -3.38 1.98 -3.26
N PHE A 540 -4.36 2.83 -2.93
CA PHE A 540 -4.39 3.59 -1.69
C PHE A 540 -5.81 4.06 -1.33
N MET A 541 -5.99 4.56 -0.11
CA MET A 541 -7.22 5.24 0.30
C MET A 541 -7.02 6.76 0.29
N LEU A 542 -7.98 7.49 -0.27
CA LEU A 542 -8.01 8.95 -0.27
C LEU A 542 -9.17 9.48 0.57
N VAL A 543 -8.86 10.25 1.60
CA VAL A 543 -9.83 10.71 2.58
C VAL A 543 -10.00 12.23 2.52
N GLN A 544 -11.26 12.68 2.59
CA GLN A 544 -11.63 14.03 2.99
C GLN A 544 -12.51 13.94 4.23
N LEU A 545 -12.05 14.50 5.33
CA LEU A 545 -12.79 14.57 6.58
C LEU A 545 -13.37 15.98 6.74
N GLY A 546 -14.64 16.07 7.07
CA GLY A 546 -15.34 17.31 7.40
C GLY A 546 -16.03 17.24 8.75
N LEU A 547 -16.70 18.33 9.13
CA LEU A 547 -17.38 18.44 10.42
C LEU A 547 -18.46 17.39 10.65
N ASP A 548 -19.18 16.94 9.62
CA ASP A 548 -20.29 15.98 9.82
C ASP A 548 -20.11 14.67 9.06
N ASN A 549 -19.07 14.58 8.22
CA ASN A 549 -18.88 13.48 7.30
C ASN A 549 -17.41 13.10 7.17
N HIS A 550 -17.14 11.80 7.20
CA HIS A 550 -15.88 11.21 6.76
C HIS A 550 -16.09 10.60 5.37
N ARG A 551 -15.37 11.10 4.37
CA ARG A 551 -15.46 10.67 2.98
C ARG A 551 -14.19 9.93 2.56
N LEU A 552 -14.31 8.66 2.20
CA LEU A 552 -13.20 7.82 1.74
C LEU A 552 -13.41 7.31 0.32
N GLU A 553 -12.33 7.23 -0.46
CA GLU A 553 -12.29 6.60 -1.78
C GLU A 553 -11.13 5.62 -1.87
N TYR A 554 -11.42 4.39 -2.29
CA TYR A 554 -10.40 3.42 -2.66
C TYR A 554 -9.94 3.69 -4.09
N MET A 555 -8.67 4.01 -4.25
CA MET A 555 -8.06 4.40 -5.52
C MET A 555 -7.10 3.31 -5.97
N ALA A 556 -7.34 2.71 -7.13
CA ALA A 556 -6.49 1.68 -7.72
C ALA A 556 -5.52 2.24 -8.76
N VAL A 557 -4.37 1.60 -8.87
CA VAL A 557 -3.37 1.82 -9.91
C VAL A 557 -2.98 0.50 -10.56
N ASP A 558 -2.38 0.55 -11.74
CA ASP A 558 -1.62 -0.58 -12.28
C ASP A 558 -0.16 -0.47 -11.82
N VAL A 559 0.33 -1.50 -11.13
CA VAL A 559 1.70 -1.55 -10.60
C VAL A 559 2.68 -2.30 -11.52
N SER A 560 2.16 -2.98 -12.55
CA SER A 560 2.96 -3.80 -13.47
C SER A 560 3.79 -2.95 -14.45
N THR A 561 3.34 -1.73 -14.74
CA THR A 561 3.97 -0.84 -15.71
C THR A 561 4.64 0.37 -15.05
N PRO A 562 5.89 0.73 -15.41
CA PRO A 562 6.52 1.98 -14.98
C PRO A 562 5.78 3.22 -15.53
N SER A 563 5.91 4.37 -14.87
CA SER A 563 5.21 5.62 -15.22
C SER A 563 5.72 6.34 -16.50
N ARG A 564 6.16 5.61 -17.54
CA ARG A 564 6.78 6.12 -18.79
C ARG A 564 5.83 7.01 -19.63
N GLY A 565 5.52 8.21 -19.14
CA GLY A 565 4.88 9.29 -19.89
C GLY A 565 3.38 9.15 -20.19
N THR A 566 2.76 7.98 -19.94
CA THR A 566 1.31 7.80 -20.05
C THR A 566 0.64 8.09 -18.71
N ARG A 567 -0.25 9.10 -18.70
CA ARG A 567 -1.10 9.48 -17.55
C ARG A 567 -2.23 8.47 -17.34
N GLU A 568 -1.92 7.20 -17.15
CA GLU A 568 -2.93 6.32 -16.53
C GLU A 568 -2.97 6.66 -15.04
N GLY A 569 -3.85 7.60 -14.70
CA GLY A 569 -4.11 8.03 -13.34
C GLY A 569 -4.83 6.94 -12.54
N ALA A 570 -4.91 7.12 -11.22
CA ALA A 570 -5.65 6.19 -10.38
C ALA A 570 -7.14 6.16 -10.74
N SER A 571 -7.73 4.96 -10.75
CA SER A 571 -9.16 4.75 -10.90
C SER A 571 -9.82 4.58 -9.53
N CYS A 572 -10.95 5.22 -9.30
CA CYS A 572 -11.69 5.01 -8.05
C CYS A 572 -12.52 3.73 -8.15
N LEU A 573 -12.30 2.79 -7.22
CA LEU A 573 -13.02 1.51 -7.16
C LEU A 573 -14.35 1.66 -6.42
N ALA A 574 -14.32 2.36 -5.28
CA ALA A 574 -15.46 2.53 -4.40
C ALA A 574 -15.30 3.80 -3.54
N GLY A 575 -16.43 4.42 -3.18
CA GLY A 575 -16.50 5.54 -2.25
C GLY A 575 -17.44 5.25 -1.09
N PHE A 576 -17.12 5.80 0.09
CA PHE A 576 -17.90 5.65 1.31
C PHE A 576 -18.02 6.97 2.06
N ASP A 577 -19.20 7.25 2.59
CA ASP A 577 -19.49 8.32 3.53
C ASP A 577 -19.85 7.72 4.89
N VAL A 578 -19.28 8.29 5.96
CA VAL A 578 -19.59 7.93 7.34
C VAL A 578 -20.08 9.16 8.09
N GLY A 579 -21.33 9.08 8.56
CA GLY A 579 -21.92 10.10 9.43
C GLY A 579 -21.43 10.00 10.87
N ARG A 580 -21.71 11.04 11.67
CA ARG A 580 -21.34 11.11 13.09
C ARG A 580 -21.95 10.01 13.98
N ASP A 581 -23.04 9.40 13.53
CA ASP A 581 -23.71 8.25 14.16
C ASP A 581 -23.12 6.89 13.71
N LEU A 582 -21.98 6.92 13.01
CA LEU A 582 -21.31 5.77 12.40
C LEU A 582 -22.19 5.07 11.37
N GLN A 583 -23.14 5.77 10.75
CA GLN A 583 -23.82 5.27 9.57
C GLN A 583 -22.86 5.27 8.38
N LEU A 584 -22.47 4.07 7.96
CA LEU A 584 -21.68 3.82 6.76
C LEU A 584 -22.57 3.71 5.53
N SER A 585 -22.32 4.54 4.52
CA SER A 585 -23.09 4.57 3.26
C SER A 585 -22.17 4.51 2.05
N PRO A 586 -22.39 3.59 1.09
CA PRO A 586 -21.71 3.64 -0.21
C PRO A 586 -22.08 4.92 -0.96
N THR A 587 -21.16 5.41 -1.78
CA THR A 587 -21.34 6.65 -2.55
C THR A 587 -20.51 6.60 -3.84
N SER A 588 -20.99 7.31 -4.87
CA SER A 588 -20.26 7.47 -6.14
C SER A 588 -18.95 8.23 -5.93
N CYS A 589 -17.88 7.80 -6.58
CA CYS A 589 -16.59 8.49 -6.61
C CYS A 589 -16.73 9.96 -7.05
N ARG A 590 -15.97 10.86 -6.42
CA ARG A 590 -15.90 12.28 -6.72
C ARG A 590 -15.42 12.46 -8.15
N THR A 591 -16.10 13.29 -8.92
CA THR A 591 -15.62 13.70 -10.23
C THR A 591 -14.64 14.86 -10.06
N ALA A 592 -13.59 14.91 -10.89
CA ALA A 592 -12.77 16.11 -10.97
C ALA A 592 -13.67 17.26 -11.47
N SER A 593 -13.78 18.34 -10.70
CA SER A 593 -14.60 19.48 -11.10
C SER A 593 -13.88 20.27 -12.19
N TRP A 594 -14.14 19.94 -13.46
CA TRP A 594 -13.72 20.78 -14.59
C TRP A 594 -14.25 22.23 -14.47
N SER A 595 -15.36 22.42 -13.75
CA SER A 595 -15.96 23.73 -13.47
C SER A 595 -15.20 24.59 -12.45
N ALA A 596 -14.54 24.00 -11.44
CA ALA A 596 -13.80 24.78 -10.44
C ALA A 596 -12.51 25.38 -11.01
N ALA A 597 -11.83 24.66 -11.91
CA ALA A 597 -10.62 25.16 -12.59
C ALA A 597 -10.92 26.36 -13.52
N LEU A 598 -12.10 26.36 -14.15
CA LEU A 598 -12.58 27.49 -14.95
C LEU A 598 -12.99 28.68 -14.08
N HIS A 599 -13.68 28.43 -12.96
CA HIS A 599 -14.09 29.49 -12.04
C HIS A 599 -12.93 30.12 -11.27
N ALA A 600 -11.89 29.36 -10.90
CA ALA A 600 -10.68 29.92 -10.30
C ALA A 600 -9.91 30.84 -11.29
N SER A 601 -9.91 30.49 -12.58
CA SER A 601 -9.28 31.32 -13.64
C SER A 601 -10.10 32.56 -13.98
N LEU A 602 -11.44 32.50 -13.87
CA LEU A 602 -12.33 33.63 -14.14
C LEU A 602 -12.51 34.55 -12.92
N ALA A 603 -12.49 34.01 -11.69
CA ALA A 603 -12.57 34.80 -10.46
C ALA A 603 -11.29 35.60 -10.19
N ALA A 604 -10.12 35.05 -10.55
CA ALA A 604 -8.85 35.79 -10.50
C ALA A 604 -8.76 36.93 -11.55
N GLY A 605 -9.66 36.95 -12.53
CA GLY A 605 -9.76 38.02 -13.54
C GLY A 605 -10.84 39.07 -13.26
N ALA A 606 -11.68 38.89 -12.23
CA ALA A 606 -12.89 39.70 -12.04
C ALA A 606 -12.94 40.55 -10.76
N SER A 607 -11.85 40.67 -10.01
CA SER A 607 -11.76 41.59 -8.86
C SER A 607 -11.10 42.93 -9.23
N GLY A 608 -11.62 43.58 -10.27
CA GLY A 608 -11.25 44.93 -10.67
C GLY A 608 -12.51 45.75 -10.93
N SER A 609 -13.06 46.37 -9.90
CA SER A 609 -14.15 47.34 -10.01
C SER A 609 -13.67 48.59 -10.74
N VAL A 610 -14.23 48.88 -11.92
CA VAL A 610 -14.04 50.15 -12.63
C VAL A 610 -15.42 50.81 -12.80
N GLU A 611 -15.57 52.02 -12.27
CA GLU A 611 -16.74 52.88 -12.40
C GLU A 611 -17.01 53.33 -13.86
N PRO A 612 -18.26 53.65 -14.24
CA PRO A 612 -18.62 53.91 -15.62
C PRO A 612 -18.58 55.41 -15.96
N SER A 613 -17.46 55.89 -16.51
CA SER A 613 -17.48 57.07 -17.38
C SER A 613 -16.17 57.22 -18.18
N MET A 614 -16.15 56.86 -19.47
CA MET A 614 -15.42 57.51 -20.57
C MET A 614 -15.39 56.63 -21.85
N PRO A 615 -15.18 57.21 -23.06
CA PRO A 615 -15.71 56.68 -24.33
C PRO A 615 -14.87 55.58 -24.99
N PHE A 616 -15.53 54.87 -25.90
CA PHE A 616 -15.05 53.77 -26.76
C PHE A 616 -13.84 54.15 -27.64
N SER A 617 -12.66 54.29 -27.06
CA SER A 617 -11.41 54.38 -27.82
C SER A 617 -10.18 53.99 -27.00
N ARG A 618 -10.18 52.75 -26.47
CA ARG A 618 -8.97 51.97 -26.10
C ARG A 618 -9.40 50.63 -25.46
N LEU A 619 -9.66 49.62 -26.30
CA LEU A 619 -9.90 48.25 -25.86
C LEU A 619 -9.23 47.30 -26.86
N LEU A 620 -7.89 47.36 -26.92
CA LEU A 620 -7.03 46.47 -27.72
C LEU A 620 -5.63 46.48 -27.09
N SER A 621 -5.51 45.94 -25.88
CA SER A 621 -4.21 45.67 -25.26
C SER A 621 -4.20 44.53 -24.22
N TRP A 622 -5.31 43.81 -24.04
CA TRP A 622 -5.40 42.70 -23.08
C TRP A 622 -6.04 41.46 -23.73
N VAL A 623 -5.34 40.86 -24.68
CA VAL A 623 -5.57 39.47 -25.10
C VAL A 623 -4.19 38.83 -25.25
N PRO A 624 -3.86 37.76 -24.51
CA PRO A 624 -2.60 37.05 -24.74
C PRO A 624 -2.61 36.45 -26.15
N LEU A 625 -1.55 36.69 -26.93
CA LEU A 625 -1.34 36.14 -28.29
C LEU A 625 -1.60 34.62 -28.41
N ALA A 626 -1.49 33.88 -27.30
CA ALA A 626 -1.80 32.45 -27.22
C ALA A 626 -3.28 32.10 -27.46
N LEU A 627 -4.23 32.96 -27.05
CA LEU A 627 -5.67 32.71 -27.27
C LEU A 627 -6.07 32.92 -28.74
N LEU A 628 -5.43 33.87 -29.42
CA LEU A 628 -5.68 34.13 -30.84
C LEU A 628 -5.15 33.00 -31.73
N ALA A 629 -4.03 32.36 -31.35
CA ALA A 629 -3.44 31.23 -32.05
C ALA A 629 -4.28 29.95 -31.94
N LEU A 630 -4.90 29.71 -30.77
CA LEU A 630 -5.80 28.58 -30.54
C LEU A 630 -7.12 28.72 -31.32
N LEU A 631 -7.68 29.93 -31.40
CA LEU A 631 -8.90 30.21 -32.17
C LEU A 631 -8.68 30.08 -33.69
N THR A 632 -7.52 30.50 -34.19
CA THR A 632 -7.17 30.38 -35.62
C THR A 632 -6.89 28.94 -36.05
N ALA A 633 -6.28 28.12 -35.18
CA ALA A 633 -6.08 26.70 -35.43
C ALA A 633 -7.42 25.91 -35.45
N LEU A 634 -8.37 26.24 -34.57
CA LEU A 634 -9.69 25.60 -34.56
C LEU A 634 -10.57 25.99 -35.77
N LEU A 635 -10.50 27.25 -36.22
CA LEU A 635 -11.24 27.72 -37.41
C LEU A 635 -10.68 27.16 -38.72
N GLY A 636 -9.36 26.93 -38.81
CA GLY A 636 -8.74 26.31 -39.98
C GLY A 636 -9.10 24.83 -40.16
N PHE A 637 -9.36 24.11 -39.06
CA PHE A 637 -9.72 22.69 -39.10
C PHE A 637 -11.20 22.43 -39.43
N LEU A 638 -12.07 23.40 -39.14
CA LEU A 638 -13.52 23.29 -39.35
C LEU A 638 -14.00 23.71 -40.76
N LEU A 639 -13.17 24.36 -41.57
CA LEU A 639 -13.58 24.92 -42.87
C LEU A 639 -12.92 24.29 -44.11
N GLY A 640 -12.20 23.17 -43.97
CA GLY A 640 -11.32 22.66 -45.03
C GLY A 640 -11.62 21.27 -45.59
N ARG A 641 -12.86 20.93 -45.99
CA ARG A 641 -13.13 19.74 -46.85
C ARG A 641 -14.30 19.92 -47.81
N ARG A 642 -14.00 20.07 -49.11
CA ARG A 642 -14.72 19.55 -50.31
C ARG A 642 -13.94 19.96 -51.58
N SER A 643 -13.26 19.00 -52.25
CA SER A 643 -13.53 18.44 -53.61
C SER A 643 -13.41 19.48 -54.76
N SER A 644 -12.74 19.29 -55.90
CA SER A 644 -12.46 18.09 -56.72
C SER A 644 -11.55 18.42 -57.93
N SER A 645 -10.72 17.44 -58.36
CA SER A 645 -10.31 17.05 -59.74
C SER A 645 -9.97 18.09 -60.85
N SER A 646 -8.75 18.01 -61.43
CA SER A 646 -8.49 17.44 -62.79
C SER A 646 -7.04 17.71 -63.30
N CYS A 647 -6.62 16.84 -64.23
CA CYS A 647 -5.31 16.60 -64.84
C CYS A 647 -4.56 17.78 -65.50
N SER A 648 -3.21 17.74 -65.50
CA SER A 648 -2.41 17.31 -66.69
C SER A 648 -0.88 17.39 -66.49
N SER A 649 -0.22 16.30 -66.94
CA SER A 649 1.12 16.15 -67.53
C SER A 649 2.30 17.09 -67.15
N ARG A 650 3.42 16.48 -66.73
CA ARG A 650 4.57 16.16 -67.62
C ARG A 650 5.63 15.33 -66.89
N SER A 651 6.14 14.34 -67.61
CA SER A 651 7.19 13.40 -67.25
C SER A 651 8.49 13.68 -68.02
N SER A 652 9.63 13.37 -67.43
CA SER A 652 10.87 12.96 -68.11
C SER A 652 11.68 12.10 -67.14
N SER A 653 11.64 10.77 -67.29
CA SER A 653 12.63 9.90 -67.98
C SER A 653 13.75 9.42 -67.02
N ARG A 654 13.66 8.18 -66.51
CA ARG A 654 14.15 6.90 -67.09
C ARG A 654 15.67 6.74 -67.02
N LEU A 655 16.11 5.63 -66.41
CA LEU A 655 16.86 4.56 -67.09
C LEU A 655 16.72 3.25 -66.30
N PHE A 656 16.23 2.23 -66.99
CA PHE A 656 16.24 0.81 -66.61
C PHE A 656 17.16 0.11 -67.61
N GLY A 657 17.90 -0.90 -67.17
CA GLY A 657 18.62 -1.85 -68.02
C GLY A 657 18.33 -3.29 -67.57
N SER A 658 17.64 -4.00 -68.47
CA SER A 658 17.34 -5.44 -68.56
C SER A 658 18.49 -6.41 -68.23
N GLY A 659 18.28 -7.69 -67.89
CA GLY A 659 17.07 -8.52 -67.98
C GLY A 659 17.26 -9.99 -67.56
N LEU A 660 16.14 -10.75 -67.65
CA LEU A 660 15.93 -12.16 -68.10
C LEU A 660 17.00 -13.22 -67.70
N ARG A 661 16.71 -14.46 -67.23
CA ARG A 661 15.54 -15.37 -67.31
C ARG A 661 15.83 -16.65 -66.50
N ALA A 662 14.76 -17.30 -65.99
CA ALA A 662 14.56 -18.75 -65.69
C ALA A 662 15.56 -19.49 -64.76
N GLY A 663 15.20 -20.34 -63.79
CA GLY A 663 13.97 -21.07 -63.48
C GLY A 663 14.31 -22.56 -63.26
N GLY A 664 13.97 -23.14 -62.09
CA GLY A 664 13.73 -24.58 -61.94
C GLY A 664 14.63 -25.41 -61.01
N TYR A 665 14.10 -25.71 -59.82
CA TYR A 665 14.02 -27.02 -59.14
C TYR A 665 15.04 -28.15 -59.47
N LYS A 666 15.63 -28.74 -58.42
CA LYS A 666 15.53 -30.19 -58.07
C LYS A 666 16.27 -30.55 -56.77
N ARG A 667 15.61 -31.36 -55.91
CA ARG A 667 16.23 -32.24 -54.89
C ARG A 667 16.96 -33.41 -55.60
N PRO A 668 17.74 -34.23 -54.87
CA PRO A 668 17.20 -35.52 -54.34
C PRO A 668 17.77 -35.88 -52.93
N SER A 669 16.99 -36.49 -52.02
CA SER A 669 16.85 -37.94 -51.71
C SER A 669 18.07 -38.50 -50.93
N GLU A 670 18.03 -39.46 -49.99
CA GLU A 670 17.15 -40.62 -49.70
C GLU A 670 17.65 -41.22 -48.34
N GLU A 671 16.78 -41.61 -47.39
CA GLU A 671 16.44 -43.02 -46.99
C GLU A 671 17.47 -43.72 -46.06
N ALA A 672 17.16 -44.62 -45.11
CA ALA A 672 15.95 -45.17 -44.47
C ALA A 672 16.37 -46.13 -43.32
N GLU A 673 15.46 -46.35 -42.34
CA GLU A 673 15.15 -47.59 -41.54
C GLU A 673 16.27 -48.38 -40.78
N ALA A 674 16.06 -49.22 -39.76
CA ALA A 674 15.06 -49.53 -38.73
C ALA A 674 15.68 -50.65 -37.81
N ASP A 675 15.05 -50.92 -36.66
CA ASP A 675 15.12 -52.15 -35.82
C ASP A 675 16.28 -52.49 -34.85
N GLY A 676 15.92 -52.76 -33.59
CA GLY A 676 15.90 -54.15 -33.08
C GLY A 676 17.05 -54.71 -32.21
N LEU A 677 16.93 -54.56 -30.88
CA LEU A 677 17.18 -55.50 -29.75
C LEU A 677 17.97 -56.84 -29.89
N GLN A 678 18.68 -57.16 -28.77
CA GLN A 678 19.11 -58.48 -28.20
C GLN A 678 20.37 -59.17 -28.80
N ALA A 679 21.36 -59.77 -28.10
CA ALA A 679 21.64 -60.22 -26.71
C ALA A 679 23.12 -60.80 -26.68
N PRO A 680 23.71 -61.47 -25.64
CA PRO A 680 23.54 -61.46 -24.17
C PRO A 680 24.95 -61.47 -23.41
N PRO A 681 25.17 -62.08 -22.20
CA PRO A 681 25.93 -61.44 -21.10
C PRO A 681 27.12 -62.29 -20.56
N MET A 682 27.77 -61.83 -19.47
CA MET A 682 28.55 -62.56 -18.41
C MET A 682 29.65 -61.60 -17.91
N GLY A 683 29.97 -61.37 -16.64
CA GLY A 683 29.58 -61.92 -15.35
C GLY A 683 30.56 -61.36 -14.29
N CYS A 684 30.03 -61.03 -13.12
CA CYS A 684 30.63 -60.65 -11.82
C CYS A 684 32.15 -60.79 -11.59
N SER A 685 32.79 -59.79 -10.93
CA SER A 685 32.99 -59.84 -9.47
C SER A 685 33.53 -58.53 -8.84
N ARG A 686 32.80 -58.11 -7.81
CA ARG A 686 33.11 -57.37 -6.57
C ARG A 686 34.52 -56.78 -6.33
N ARG A 687 34.52 -55.51 -5.91
CA ARG A 687 35.01 -55.06 -4.58
C ARG A 687 34.25 -53.79 -4.13
N ASP A 688 33.38 -53.96 -3.14
CA ASP A 688 32.72 -52.89 -2.36
C ASP A 688 33.75 -52.25 -1.40
N GLY A 689 33.69 -50.99 -0.99
CA GLY A 689 32.63 -49.99 -1.12
C GLY A 689 31.94 -49.75 0.23
N ILE A 690 32.25 -48.59 0.82
CA ILE A 690 31.43 -47.82 1.79
C ILE A 690 30.03 -47.57 1.22
#